data_AF-A0A972UEF5-F1
#
_entry.id   AF-A0A972UEF5-F1
#
_cell.length_a   1.000
_cell.length_b   1.000
_cell.length_c   1.000
_cell.angle_alpha   90.00
_cell.angle_beta   90.00
_cell.angle_gamma   90.00
#
_symmetry.space_group_name_H-M   'P 1'
#
loop_
_entity.id
_entity.type
_entity.pdbx_description
1 polymer ?
#
loop_
_entity_poly.entity_id
_entity_poly.type
_entity_poly.pdbx_seq_one_letter_code
_entity_poly.pdbx_strand_id
1 'polypeptide(L)'
;MKWIGRTLIALLLLSVVMMTAAWLAFPMFAPALLRGALQGPSHHIELNGLGRPGLGGIGFQSITATITTPPGPCSPDAPPSIYRAFLGKGRIGWKIFSAELSLQSDSLALQPESGQFVFTDRNPAFSALLAVSFHSGAPPTVALTSLSYSIEDASLQSGRLSAKEISFPLQIHPQKGFSPIGGTVRIGRVQSGPDRLPVANITASLPRQSDSLHPCTLFLLDCSADLFGMHASLDSIAYNMNHGMATGTLALTNINIGELPGLKRKAKELPFATGTLQGIIPFVYSDTTVTINNASLSAGPNTRLAYYNGEKQQWLTIELNEGVVLQKLNAAASVSPAKGVGITSLSASLLGGTLTASPSAYNTATRETALLFTFKNVNPLETVHFHGDFGGKLTGSVNGTLPVTISKNGVAIRNARLRSDGGGTITIRDPETGEASYAFSKGAVVLTRRTSGSIVVDFSARELKRTAGGGELLLNHPAGRARLFSNPDNPDIITLSNFSSGFFNATMSIALLDYDMAKGSGETSIHFSSLPLQKLLDLQGTKKIYATGTLSGSIPVTMENKTFAIRDGGMNAEQKGQIIYATTPEERAAANPGLRITYDALTNFLYRDLTSSITMEPDGQSIISLHLKGRNPDYQNGRPIEINLTIRQNLLDLMRSLSISSSIERVISDKALQKKR
;
A
#
# COMPACT_ATOMS: atom_id res chain seq x y z
N MET A 1 71.04 -74.14 16.60
CA MET A 1 70.56 -72.77 16.31
C MET A 1 69.44 -72.67 15.24
N LYS A 2 69.26 -73.61 14.30
CA LYS A 2 68.23 -73.52 13.23
C LYS A 2 66.76 -73.71 13.68
N TRP A 3 66.50 -74.36 14.81
CA TRP A 3 65.14 -74.61 15.31
C TRP A 3 64.53 -73.41 16.06
N ILE A 4 65.32 -72.65 16.81
CA ILE A 4 64.86 -71.46 17.56
C ILE A 4 64.40 -70.36 16.59
N GLY A 5 65.10 -70.16 15.48
CA GLY A 5 64.65 -69.22 14.44
C GLY A 5 63.33 -69.65 13.78
N ARG A 6 63.13 -70.95 13.55
CA ARG A 6 61.89 -71.49 12.96
C ARG A 6 60.71 -71.44 13.92
N THR A 7 60.91 -71.69 15.22
CA THR A 7 59.84 -71.56 16.23
C THR A 7 59.48 -70.10 16.45
N LEU A 8 60.45 -69.18 16.42
CA LEU A 8 60.21 -67.74 16.56
C LEU A 8 59.48 -67.17 15.33
N ILE A 9 59.85 -67.61 14.12
CA ILE A 9 59.11 -67.30 12.88
C ILE A 9 57.70 -67.90 12.91
N ALA A 10 57.53 -69.14 13.39
CA ALA A 10 56.21 -69.77 13.51
C ALA A 10 55.31 -69.09 14.55
N LEU A 11 55.87 -68.64 15.69
CA LEU A 11 55.16 -67.84 16.70
C LEU A 11 54.77 -66.46 16.15
N LEU A 12 55.64 -65.84 15.36
CA LEU A 12 55.37 -64.55 14.71
C LEU A 12 54.35 -64.69 13.58
N LEU A 13 54.38 -65.78 12.81
CA LEU A 13 53.34 -66.12 11.84
C LEU A 13 52.01 -66.43 12.54
N LEU A 14 52.02 -67.17 13.65
CA LEU A 14 50.82 -67.48 14.42
C LEU A 14 50.20 -66.22 15.02
N SER A 15 51.02 -65.29 15.53
CA SER A 15 50.53 -64.01 16.03
C SER A 15 49.96 -63.13 14.91
N VAL A 16 50.60 -63.11 13.73
CA VAL A 16 50.06 -62.43 12.54
C VAL A 16 48.77 -63.08 12.05
N VAL A 17 48.67 -64.41 12.06
CA VAL A 17 47.45 -65.16 11.68
C VAL A 17 46.33 -64.90 12.69
N MET A 18 46.64 -64.89 13.99
CA MET A 18 45.67 -64.55 15.05
C MET A 18 45.19 -63.10 14.93
N MET A 19 46.11 -62.15 14.69
CA MET A 19 45.76 -60.73 14.46
C MET A 19 44.92 -60.54 13.20
N THR A 20 45.25 -61.23 12.11
CA THR A 20 44.48 -61.16 10.85
C THR A 20 43.13 -61.84 10.96
N ALA A 21 43.02 -62.97 11.66
CA ALA A 21 41.75 -63.63 11.96
C ALA A 21 40.86 -62.76 12.86
N ALA A 22 41.44 -62.17 13.92
CA ALA A 22 40.74 -61.21 14.77
C ALA A 22 40.30 -59.97 13.97
N TRP A 23 41.13 -59.47 13.06
CA TRP A 23 40.79 -58.36 12.18
C TRP A 23 39.66 -58.69 11.19
N LEU A 24 39.67 -59.91 10.62
CA LEU A 24 38.62 -60.39 9.71
C LEU A 24 37.28 -60.61 10.44
N ALA A 25 37.32 -61.11 11.67
CA ALA A 25 36.15 -61.38 12.50
C ALA A 25 35.65 -60.15 13.29
N PHE A 26 36.39 -59.03 13.28
CA PHE A 26 36.07 -57.81 14.02
C PHE A 26 34.60 -57.34 13.90
N PRO A 27 34.00 -57.30 12.70
CA PRO A 27 32.58 -56.93 12.55
C PRO A 27 31.61 -57.75 13.40
N MET A 28 31.92 -59.02 13.69
CA MET A 28 31.02 -59.94 14.40
C MET A 28 31.06 -59.72 15.91
N PHE A 29 32.22 -59.41 16.49
CA PHE A 29 32.37 -59.28 17.94
C PHE A 29 32.42 -57.83 18.43
N ALA A 30 32.74 -56.85 17.57
CA ALA A 30 32.82 -55.45 17.94
C ALA A 30 31.53 -54.88 18.60
N PRO A 31 30.30 -55.19 18.11
CA PRO A 31 29.08 -54.73 18.77
C PRO A 31 28.93 -55.24 20.22
N ALA A 32 29.39 -56.46 20.50
CA ALA A 32 29.34 -57.04 21.84
C ALA A 32 30.36 -56.37 22.78
N LEU A 33 31.56 -56.04 22.29
CA LEU A 33 32.59 -55.32 23.06
C LEU A 33 32.17 -53.89 23.40
N LEU A 34 31.47 -53.21 22.49
CA LEU A 34 31.07 -51.82 22.66
C LEU A 34 29.77 -51.65 23.45
N ARG A 35 29.01 -52.73 23.69
CA ARG A 35 27.68 -52.67 24.32
C ARG A 35 27.67 -51.90 25.64
N GLY A 36 28.64 -52.12 26.51
CA GLY A 36 28.73 -51.44 27.80
C GLY A 36 29.04 -49.94 27.72
N ALA A 37 29.63 -49.47 26.60
CA ALA A 37 29.92 -48.05 26.37
C ALA A 37 28.80 -47.33 25.60
N LEU A 38 27.93 -48.08 24.90
CA LEU A 38 26.87 -47.56 24.04
C LEU A 38 25.49 -47.57 24.71
N GLN A 39 25.34 -48.28 25.82
CA GLN A 39 24.09 -48.41 26.56
C GLN A 39 24.27 -47.84 27.97
N GLY A 40 23.49 -46.81 28.28
CA GLY A 40 23.46 -46.15 29.59
C GLY A 40 22.07 -45.66 29.95
N PRO A 41 21.85 -45.16 31.19
CA PRO A 41 20.53 -44.74 31.65
C PRO A 41 19.94 -43.55 30.87
N SER A 42 20.79 -42.73 30.24
CA SER A 42 20.39 -41.55 29.46
C SER A 42 20.51 -41.72 27.95
N HIS A 43 21.04 -42.84 27.46
CA HIS A 43 21.31 -43.05 26.05
C HIS A 43 21.36 -44.53 25.68
N HIS A 44 20.83 -44.86 24.50
CA HIS A 44 20.91 -46.19 23.91
C HIS A 44 21.34 -46.06 22.46
N ILE A 45 22.56 -46.49 22.14
CA ILE A 45 23.15 -46.36 20.81
C ILE A 45 23.34 -47.76 20.20
N GLU A 46 22.80 -47.95 19.00
CA GLU A 46 22.91 -49.17 18.21
C GLU A 46 23.73 -48.89 16.94
N LEU A 47 24.81 -49.65 16.75
CA LEU A 47 25.67 -49.59 15.57
C LEU A 47 25.43 -50.81 14.68
N ASN A 48 25.02 -50.57 13.44
CA ASN A 48 24.71 -51.62 12.48
C ASN A 48 25.69 -51.61 11.30
N GLY A 49 26.08 -52.80 10.86
CA GLY A 49 26.91 -53.00 9.67
C GLY A 49 28.33 -52.40 9.78
N LEU A 50 28.96 -52.54 10.94
CA LEU A 50 30.38 -52.18 11.15
C LEU A 50 31.28 -52.93 10.17
N GLY A 51 32.13 -52.18 9.45
CA GLY A 51 33.13 -52.72 8.54
C GLY A 51 34.39 -53.21 9.27
N ARG A 52 35.46 -53.42 8.50
CA ARG A 52 36.77 -53.75 9.07
C ARG A 52 37.54 -52.47 9.43
N PRO A 53 38.22 -52.40 10.59
CA PRO A 53 38.97 -51.21 10.99
C PRO A 53 40.22 -51.05 10.12
N GLY A 54 40.42 -49.89 9.51
CA GLY A 54 41.66 -49.51 8.83
C GLY A 54 42.60 -48.70 9.73
N LEU A 55 43.76 -48.31 9.22
CA LEU A 55 44.77 -47.55 9.97
C LEU A 55 44.26 -46.20 10.52
N GLY A 56 43.23 -45.61 9.90
CA GLY A 56 42.66 -44.32 10.30
C GLY A 56 41.14 -44.28 10.35
N GLY A 57 40.46 -45.41 10.56
CA GLY A 57 38.99 -45.43 10.73
C GLY A 57 38.27 -46.69 10.26
N ILE A 58 36.96 -46.77 10.58
CA ILE A 58 36.04 -47.87 10.30
C ILE A 58 34.72 -47.36 9.69
N GLY A 59 34.18 -48.09 8.72
CA GLY A 59 32.87 -47.78 8.13
C GLY A 59 31.70 -48.40 8.91
N PHE A 60 30.50 -47.86 8.75
CA PHE A 60 29.24 -48.43 9.29
C PHE A 60 28.08 -48.22 8.30
N GLN A 61 27.00 -48.99 8.44
CA GLN A 61 25.80 -48.86 7.59
C GLN A 61 24.74 -47.93 8.19
N SER A 62 24.55 -47.99 9.52
CA SER A 62 23.70 -47.03 10.22
C SER A 62 24.04 -46.97 11.70
N ILE A 63 23.76 -45.83 12.34
CA ILE A 63 23.78 -45.67 13.79
C ILE A 63 22.41 -45.16 14.22
N THR A 64 21.77 -45.84 15.16
CA THR A 64 20.53 -45.36 15.78
C THR A 64 20.82 -45.03 17.23
N ALA A 65 20.40 -43.86 17.70
CA ALA A 65 20.58 -43.44 19.07
C ALA A 65 19.25 -42.97 19.65
N THR A 66 18.91 -43.43 20.84
CA THR A 66 17.84 -42.87 21.66
C THR A 66 18.48 -42.11 22.81
N ILE A 67 18.18 -40.82 22.95
CA ILE A 67 18.78 -39.94 23.95
C ILE A 67 17.65 -39.40 24.82
N THR A 68 17.74 -39.65 26.13
CA THR A 68 16.78 -39.14 27.12
C THR A 68 17.39 -37.89 27.76
N THR A 69 16.77 -36.74 27.54
CA THR A 69 17.20 -35.48 28.15
C THR A 69 16.33 -35.15 29.37
N PRO A 70 16.92 -34.74 30.51
CA PRO A 70 16.15 -34.31 31.66
C PRO A 70 15.32 -33.05 31.34
N PRO A 71 14.32 -32.74 32.18
CA PRO A 71 13.49 -31.55 32.01
C PRO A 71 14.37 -30.29 31.99
N GLY A 72 14.07 -29.36 31.09
CA GLY A 72 14.81 -28.12 30.98
C GLY A 72 14.61 -27.24 32.22
N PRO A 73 15.53 -26.30 32.50
CA PRO A 73 15.42 -25.40 33.67
C PRO A 73 14.14 -24.53 33.66
N CYS A 74 13.50 -24.40 32.49
CA CYS A 74 12.30 -23.59 32.27
C CYS A 74 11.00 -24.40 32.31
N SER A 75 11.10 -25.72 32.45
CA SER A 75 9.95 -26.60 32.64
C SER A 75 10.39 -27.78 33.52
N PRO A 76 10.73 -27.52 34.81
CA PRO A 76 11.31 -28.53 35.69
C PRO A 76 10.34 -29.68 35.99
N ASP A 77 9.04 -29.43 35.91
CA ASP A 77 7.98 -30.41 36.17
C ASP A 77 7.56 -31.21 34.91
N ALA A 78 8.14 -30.93 33.74
CA ALA A 78 7.84 -31.67 32.52
C ALA A 78 8.45 -33.09 32.56
N PRO A 79 7.85 -34.08 31.88
CA PRO A 79 8.49 -35.38 31.71
C PRO A 79 9.80 -35.26 30.91
N PRO A 80 10.77 -36.18 31.11
CA PRO A 80 11.97 -36.25 30.30
C PRO A 80 11.63 -36.38 28.81
N SER A 81 12.37 -35.66 27.96
CA SER A 81 12.17 -35.73 26.51
C SER A 81 13.05 -36.81 25.90
N ILE A 82 12.46 -37.67 25.07
CA ILE A 82 13.16 -38.74 24.37
C ILE A 82 13.35 -38.33 22.91
N TYR A 83 14.60 -38.32 22.46
CA TYR A 83 14.99 -38.04 21.09
C TYR A 83 15.50 -39.29 20.41
N ARG A 84 15.03 -39.55 19.19
CA ARG A 84 15.55 -40.61 18.32
C ARG A 84 16.37 -39.96 17.21
N ALA A 85 17.64 -40.35 17.15
CA ALA A 85 18.57 -39.96 16.10
C ALA A 85 18.90 -41.18 15.23
N PHE A 86 18.96 -40.98 13.92
CA PHE A 86 19.36 -41.96 12.94
C PHE A 86 20.44 -41.34 12.06
N LEU A 87 21.62 -41.96 12.02
CA LEU A 87 22.66 -41.68 11.04
C LEU A 87 22.66 -42.80 10.00
N GLY A 88 22.68 -42.42 8.73
CA GLY A 88 22.82 -43.35 7.61
C GLY A 88 24.23 -43.92 7.48
N LYS A 89 24.67 -44.18 6.24
CA LYS A 89 25.95 -44.84 6.00
C LYS A 89 27.10 -43.87 6.23
N GLY A 90 28.14 -44.32 6.92
CA GLY A 90 29.23 -43.43 7.30
C GLY A 90 30.54 -44.09 7.67
N ARG A 91 31.44 -43.27 8.21
CA ARG A 91 32.77 -43.66 8.68
C ARG A 91 33.12 -42.94 9.98
N ILE A 92 33.64 -43.70 10.93
CA ILE A 92 34.31 -43.19 12.13
C ILE A 92 35.81 -43.18 11.83
N GLY A 93 36.43 -42.01 11.75
CA GLY A 93 37.87 -41.82 11.58
C GLY A 93 38.58 -41.49 12.88
N TRP A 94 39.85 -41.84 13.01
CA TRP A 94 40.66 -41.49 14.19
C TRP A 94 42.08 -41.11 13.79
N LYS A 95 42.65 -40.14 14.52
CA LYS A 95 44.07 -39.81 14.49
C LYS A 95 44.66 -40.08 15.87
N ILE A 96 45.40 -41.19 15.98
CA ILE A 96 45.89 -41.72 17.26
C ILE A 96 46.84 -40.73 17.94
N PHE A 97 47.71 -40.06 17.18
CA PHE A 97 48.70 -39.12 17.73
C PHE A 97 48.10 -37.80 18.24
N SER A 98 46.96 -37.38 17.70
CA SER A 98 46.29 -36.12 18.09
C SER A 98 45.04 -36.34 18.94
N ALA A 99 44.76 -37.59 19.35
CA ALA A 99 43.56 -37.99 20.10
C ALA A 99 42.26 -37.42 19.52
N GLU A 100 42.17 -37.37 18.19
CA GLU A 100 41.05 -36.81 17.45
C GLU A 100 40.20 -37.93 16.86
N LEU A 101 38.90 -37.87 17.11
CA LEU A 101 37.89 -38.76 16.54
C LEU A 101 37.02 -37.94 15.57
N SER A 102 36.73 -38.49 14.40
CA SER A 102 35.83 -37.89 13.42
C SER A 102 34.72 -38.87 13.08
N LEU A 103 33.51 -38.37 12.83
CA LEU A 103 32.36 -39.15 12.41
C LEU A 103 31.73 -38.43 11.22
N GLN A 104 31.64 -39.12 10.08
CA GLN A 104 30.99 -38.63 8.88
C GLN A 104 29.90 -39.61 8.46
N SER A 105 28.75 -39.11 8.03
CA SER A 105 27.64 -39.92 7.50
C SER A 105 27.06 -39.24 6.26
N ASP A 106 26.32 -39.96 5.43
CA ASP A 106 25.57 -39.40 4.30
C ASP A 106 24.33 -38.61 4.74
N SER A 107 23.78 -38.97 5.91
CA SER A 107 22.54 -38.42 6.43
C SER A 107 22.50 -38.49 7.96
N LEU A 108 21.78 -37.53 8.55
CA LEU A 108 21.31 -37.54 9.92
C LEU A 108 19.82 -37.17 9.92
N ALA A 109 19.02 -37.90 10.69
CA ALA A 109 17.66 -37.53 11.04
C ALA A 109 17.51 -37.55 12.57
N LEU A 110 16.89 -36.51 13.13
CA LEU A 110 16.63 -36.35 14.55
C LEU A 110 15.17 -35.97 14.74
N GLN A 111 14.45 -36.69 15.59
CA GLN A 111 13.06 -36.37 15.94
C GLN A 111 12.79 -36.69 17.41
N PRO A 112 12.01 -35.85 18.11
CA PRO A 112 11.49 -36.21 19.42
C PRO A 112 10.45 -37.32 19.27
N GLU A 113 10.27 -38.14 20.29
CA GLU A 113 9.26 -39.21 20.31
C GLU A 113 7.83 -38.67 20.19
N SER A 114 7.61 -37.41 20.61
CA SER A 114 6.35 -36.69 20.42
C SER A 114 6.01 -36.41 18.95
N GLY A 115 6.97 -36.56 18.02
CA GLY A 115 6.78 -36.28 16.60
C GLY A 115 6.57 -34.81 16.26
N GLN A 116 6.88 -33.89 17.19
CA GLN A 116 6.64 -32.45 17.03
C GLN A 116 7.43 -31.82 15.87
N PHE A 117 8.62 -32.34 15.59
CA PHE A 117 9.45 -31.89 14.47
C PHE A 117 10.34 -33.01 13.94
N VAL A 118 10.85 -32.83 12.72
CA VAL A 118 11.91 -33.66 12.15
C VAL A 118 13.03 -32.75 11.69
N PHE A 119 14.23 -32.96 12.22
CA PHE A 119 15.46 -32.32 11.78
C PHE A 119 16.25 -33.29 10.93
N THR A 120 16.76 -32.84 9.79
CA THR A 120 17.61 -33.66 8.92
C THR A 120 18.82 -32.88 8.44
N ASP A 121 19.97 -33.53 8.39
CA ASP A 121 21.22 -32.94 7.89
C ASP A 121 21.81 -33.82 6.78
N ARG A 122 22.33 -33.18 5.73
CA ARG A 122 22.93 -33.83 4.57
C ARG A 122 24.43 -33.78 4.72
N ASN A 123 25.05 -34.95 4.83
CA ASN A 123 26.49 -35.11 5.07
C ASN A 123 26.98 -34.59 6.45
N PRO A 124 26.36 -34.99 7.57
CA PRO A 124 26.79 -34.54 8.89
C PRO A 124 28.25 -34.94 9.19
N ALA A 125 29.02 -33.99 9.70
CA ALA A 125 30.41 -34.19 10.10
C ALA A 125 30.67 -33.74 11.54
N PHE A 126 31.05 -34.70 12.38
CA PHE A 126 31.39 -34.48 13.79
C PHE A 126 32.89 -34.68 14.00
N SER A 127 33.48 -33.86 14.87
CA SER A 127 34.88 -33.97 15.31
C SER A 127 34.94 -33.88 16.82
N ALA A 128 35.54 -34.87 17.47
CA ALA A 128 35.68 -34.95 18.91
C ALA A 128 37.16 -34.98 19.31
N LEU A 129 37.51 -34.19 20.32
CA LEU A 129 38.81 -34.21 20.97
C LEU A 129 38.71 -35.00 22.28
N LEU A 130 39.64 -35.94 22.45
CA LEU A 130 39.67 -36.85 23.59
C LEU A 130 40.90 -36.57 24.46
N ALA A 131 40.72 -36.59 25.78
CA ALA A 131 41.81 -36.63 26.75
C ALA A 131 42.04 -38.08 27.17
N VAL A 132 43.27 -38.57 27.01
CA VAL A 132 43.67 -39.93 27.40
C VAL A 132 44.59 -39.84 28.60
N SER A 133 44.21 -40.44 29.72
CA SER A 133 45.04 -40.53 30.92
C SER A 133 45.45 -41.98 31.19
N PHE A 134 46.75 -42.18 31.41
CA PHE A 134 47.34 -43.47 31.70
C PHE A 134 47.65 -43.56 33.20
N HIS A 135 47.07 -44.54 33.88
CA HIS A 135 47.36 -44.82 35.28
C HIS A 135 48.12 -46.16 35.38
N SER A 136 49.14 -46.25 36.22
CA SER A 136 49.92 -47.48 36.38
C SER A 136 49.05 -48.63 36.90
N GLY A 137 49.04 -49.76 36.18
CA GLY A 137 48.25 -50.95 36.55
C GLY A 137 46.76 -50.90 36.21
N ALA A 138 46.28 -49.86 35.53
CA ALA A 138 44.89 -49.73 35.08
C ALA A 138 44.82 -49.47 33.56
N PRO A 139 43.70 -49.82 32.89
CA PRO A 139 43.48 -49.45 31.50
C PRO A 139 43.41 -47.91 31.35
N PRO A 140 43.85 -47.35 30.21
CA PRO A 140 43.77 -45.92 29.95
C PRO A 140 42.32 -45.44 30.01
N THR A 141 42.10 -44.32 30.69
CA THR A 141 40.81 -43.65 30.76
C THR A 141 40.71 -42.60 29.68
N VAL A 142 39.63 -42.63 28.90
CA VAL A 142 39.38 -41.70 27.79
C VAL A 142 38.20 -40.81 28.17
N ALA A 143 38.39 -39.51 28.15
CA ALA A 143 37.35 -38.52 28.43
C ALA A 143 37.15 -37.60 27.21
N LEU A 144 35.89 -37.33 26.86
CA LEU A 144 35.57 -36.34 25.85
C LEU A 144 35.92 -34.93 26.37
N THR A 145 36.67 -34.16 25.59
CA THR A 145 37.05 -32.78 25.94
C THR A 145 36.15 -31.78 25.23
N SER A 146 35.96 -31.97 23.92
CA SER A 146 35.02 -31.18 23.12
C SER A 146 34.50 -32.00 21.95
N LEU A 147 33.28 -31.71 21.53
CA LEU A 147 32.65 -32.27 20.33
C LEU A 147 32.16 -31.11 19.47
N SER A 148 32.70 -30.99 18.27
CA SER A 148 32.32 -30.00 17.27
C SER A 148 31.47 -30.65 16.18
N TYR A 149 30.40 -29.97 15.77
CA TYR A 149 29.49 -30.39 14.71
C TYR A 149 29.16 -29.19 13.83
N SER A 150 29.54 -29.25 12.55
CA SER A 150 29.16 -28.24 11.57
C SER A 150 27.87 -28.69 10.88
N ILE A 151 26.79 -27.94 11.09
CA ILE A 151 25.52 -28.19 10.41
C ILE A 151 25.54 -27.39 9.10
N GLU A 152 25.34 -28.07 7.97
CA GLU A 152 25.39 -27.49 6.63
C GLU A 152 24.23 -28.02 5.77
N ASP A 153 23.42 -27.13 5.19
CA ASP A 153 22.24 -27.49 4.38
C ASP A 153 21.22 -28.40 5.09
N ALA A 154 21.04 -28.21 6.40
CA ALA A 154 20.04 -28.95 7.16
C ALA A 154 18.61 -28.43 6.89
N SER A 155 17.62 -29.26 7.24
CA SER A 155 16.22 -28.88 7.21
C SER A 155 15.48 -29.28 8.49
N LEU A 156 14.54 -28.44 8.89
CA LEU A 156 13.68 -28.64 10.05
C LEU A 156 12.22 -28.55 9.59
N GLN A 157 11.42 -29.57 9.86
CA GLN A 157 10.00 -29.59 9.53
C GLN A 157 9.15 -29.77 10.78
N SER A 158 8.11 -28.94 10.93
CA SER A 158 7.08 -29.08 11.97
C SER A 158 5.70 -28.85 11.34
N GLY A 159 4.89 -29.91 11.25
CA GLY A 159 3.62 -29.88 10.54
C GLY A 159 3.79 -29.47 9.07
N ARG A 160 3.09 -28.39 8.67
CA ARG A 160 3.22 -27.80 7.32
C ARG A 160 4.43 -26.87 7.18
N LEU A 161 4.97 -26.35 8.28
CA LEU A 161 6.08 -25.40 8.24
C LEU A 161 7.41 -26.16 8.08
N SER A 162 8.27 -25.66 7.20
CA SER A 162 9.63 -26.19 7.07
C SER A 162 10.65 -25.07 6.86
N ALA A 163 11.75 -25.13 7.58
CA ALA A 163 12.96 -24.35 7.35
C ALA A 163 14.00 -25.20 6.62
N LYS A 164 14.67 -24.63 5.63
CA LYS A 164 15.66 -25.31 4.77
C LYS A 164 16.92 -24.46 4.66
N GLU A 165 18.00 -25.09 4.20
CA GLU A 165 19.30 -24.44 4.04
C GLU A 165 19.76 -23.87 5.41
N ILE A 166 19.59 -24.66 6.46
CA ILE A 166 19.98 -24.32 7.83
C ILE A 166 21.48 -24.59 7.98
N SER A 167 22.23 -23.60 8.46
CA SER A 167 23.66 -23.77 8.74
C SER A 167 24.06 -23.07 10.02
N PHE A 168 24.78 -23.77 10.91
CA PHE A 168 25.42 -23.19 12.08
C PHE A 168 26.46 -24.13 12.70
N PRO A 169 27.56 -23.60 13.27
CA PRO A 169 28.52 -24.41 14.00
C PRO A 169 28.05 -24.67 15.44
N LEU A 170 28.17 -25.92 15.89
CA LEU A 170 27.87 -26.34 17.26
C LEU A 170 29.14 -26.89 17.93
N GLN A 171 29.39 -26.50 19.20
CA GLN A 171 30.40 -27.14 20.04
C GLN A 171 29.83 -27.52 21.40
N ILE A 172 30.14 -28.74 21.83
CA ILE A 172 29.64 -29.34 23.05
C ILE A 172 30.83 -29.59 23.96
N HIS A 173 30.78 -29.03 25.16
CA HIS A 173 31.77 -29.24 26.21
C HIS A 173 31.13 -30.03 27.35
N PRO A 174 31.62 -31.22 27.72
CA PRO A 174 30.95 -32.07 28.72
C PRO A 174 30.72 -31.42 30.09
N GLN A 175 31.55 -30.46 30.50
CA GLN A 175 31.40 -29.74 31.77
C GLN A 175 30.66 -28.40 31.68
N LYS A 176 30.55 -27.80 30.48
CA LYS A 176 29.90 -26.48 30.26
C LYS A 176 28.60 -26.58 29.48
N GLY A 177 28.19 -27.79 29.07
CA GLY A 177 27.02 -28.04 28.25
C GLY A 177 27.20 -27.62 26.78
N PHE A 178 26.07 -27.40 26.11
CA PHE A 178 26.05 -26.84 24.76
C PHE A 178 26.47 -25.38 24.81
N SER A 179 27.55 -25.03 24.12
CA SER A 179 27.92 -23.63 23.92
C SER A 179 28.02 -23.41 22.41
N PRO A 180 27.10 -22.65 21.79
CA PRO A 180 27.30 -22.26 20.41
C PRO A 180 28.64 -21.54 20.35
N ILE A 181 29.55 -22.03 19.51
CA ILE A 181 30.75 -21.26 19.16
C ILE A 181 30.17 -19.96 18.62
N GLY A 182 30.43 -18.82 19.28
CA GLY A 182 29.87 -17.52 18.87
C GLY A 182 29.84 -17.44 17.35
N GLY A 183 28.63 -17.48 16.78
CA GLY A 183 28.43 -17.95 15.43
C GLY A 183 27.03 -17.63 14.95
N THR A 184 26.92 -17.43 13.65
CA THR A 184 25.69 -16.97 13.00
C THR A 184 24.90 -18.18 12.51
N VAL A 185 23.70 -18.35 13.05
CA VAL A 185 22.68 -19.24 12.49
C VAL A 185 22.19 -18.63 11.20
N ARG A 186 22.16 -19.42 10.13
CA ARG A 186 21.55 -19.02 8.85
C ARG A 186 20.43 -19.99 8.50
N ILE A 187 19.33 -19.46 7.99
CA ILE A 187 18.22 -20.22 7.40
C ILE A 187 17.95 -19.61 6.04
N GLY A 188 18.25 -20.34 4.97
CA GLY A 188 18.08 -19.83 3.61
C GLY A 188 16.61 -19.61 3.24
N ARG A 189 15.70 -20.50 3.67
CA ARG A 189 14.27 -20.38 3.31
C ARG A 189 13.30 -21.01 4.31
N VAL A 190 12.11 -20.40 4.41
CA VAL A 190 10.95 -20.96 5.13
C VAL A 190 9.78 -21.23 4.17
N GLN A 191 9.06 -22.32 4.37
CA GLN A 191 7.95 -22.78 3.52
C GLN A 191 6.76 -23.25 4.37
N SER A 192 5.55 -23.17 3.83
CA SER A 192 4.33 -23.77 4.41
C SER A 192 3.67 -24.70 3.39
N GLY A 193 3.92 -26.00 3.51
CA GLY A 193 3.60 -26.97 2.45
C GLY A 193 4.40 -26.66 1.18
N PRO A 194 3.76 -26.58 -0.01
CA PRO A 194 4.46 -26.22 -1.25
C PRO A 194 4.77 -24.72 -1.36
N ASP A 195 4.10 -23.88 -0.57
CA ASP A 195 4.16 -22.44 -0.72
C ASP A 195 5.39 -21.86 -0.01
N ARG A 196 6.18 -21.08 -0.75
CA ARG A 196 7.30 -20.31 -0.16
C ARG A 196 6.72 -19.15 0.63
N LEU A 197 7.17 -18.99 1.87
CA LEU A 197 6.82 -17.82 2.66
C LEU A 197 7.65 -16.62 2.19
N PRO A 198 7.14 -15.39 2.37
CA PRO A 198 7.85 -14.16 1.98
C PRO A 198 9.01 -13.82 2.93
N VAL A 199 9.59 -14.80 3.62
CA VAL A 199 10.75 -14.65 4.51
C VAL A 199 11.86 -15.61 4.07
N ALA A 200 13.07 -15.08 3.90
CA ALA A 200 14.24 -15.83 3.45
C ALA A 200 15.53 -15.24 4.05
N ASN A 201 16.66 -15.93 3.84
CA ASN A 201 17.99 -15.47 4.24
C ASN A 201 18.06 -14.98 5.69
N ILE A 202 17.43 -15.70 6.61
CA ILE A 202 17.40 -15.34 8.01
C ILE A 202 18.79 -15.58 8.59
N THR A 203 19.36 -14.57 9.25
CA THR A 203 20.60 -14.69 10.00
C THR A 203 20.36 -14.26 11.43
N ALA A 204 21.00 -14.93 12.39
CA ALA A 204 20.98 -14.52 13.78
C ALA A 204 22.25 -15.00 14.48
N SER A 205 22.84 -14.16 15.33
CA SER A 205 23.98 -14.51 16.16
C SER A 205 23.50 -15.00 17.53
N LEU A 206 24.09 -16.08 18.01
CA LEU A 206 23.87 -16.57 19.37
C LEU A 206 24.83 -15.87 20.35
N PRO A 207 24.39 -15.49 21.55
CA PRO A 207 25.26 -14.90 22.55
C PRO A 207 26.34 -15.90 22.99
N ARG A 208 27.56 -15.42 23.23
CA ARG A 208 28.71 -16.27 23.62
C ARG A 208 28.57 -16.90 25.01
N GLN A 209 27.74 -16.32 25.86
CA GLN A 209 27.46 -16.80 27.21
C GLN A 209 25.95 -16.70 27.47
N SER A 210 25.39 -17.70 28.15
CA SER A 210 24.00 -17.68 28.59
C SER A 210 23.79 -16.59 29.64
N ASP A 211 22.69 -15.86 29.56
CA ASP A 211 22.30 -14.86 30.56
C ASP A 211 21.84 -15.55 31.85
N SER A 212 22.66 -15.46 32.90
CA SER A 212 22.34 -16.04 34.21
C SER A 212 21.17 -15.34 34.92
N LEU A 213 20.85 -14.09 34.56
CA LEU A 213 19.72 -13.34 35.16
C LEU A 213 18.38 -13.76 34.55
N HIS A 214 18.38 -14.19 33.28
CA HIS A 214 17.18 -14.62 32.56
C HIS A 214 17.38 -15.99 31.90
N PRO A 215 17.52 -17.07 32.70
CA PRO A 215 17.85 -18.41 32.18
C PRO A 215 16.78 -18.99 31.24
N CYS A 216 15.58 -18.42 31.24
CA CYS A 216 14.46 -18.82 30.39
C CYS A 216 14.16 -17.89 29.22
N THR A 217 15.08 -16.97 28.92
CA THR A 217 15.00 -16.09 27.77
C THR A 217 16.08 -16.46 26.76
N LEU A 218 15.67 -16.87 25.57
CA LEU A 218 16.56 -17.04 24.43
C LEU A 218 16.79 -15.68 23.78
N PHE A 219 18.04 -15.21 23.79
CA PHE A 219 18.44 -14.01 23.06
C PHE A 219 19.08 -14.38 21.72
N LEU A 220 18.64 -13.70 20.68
CA LEU A 220 19.29 -13.68 19.36
C LEU A 220 19.76 -12.25 19.10
N LEU A 221 20.98 -12.10 18.60
CA LEU A 221 21.62 -10.82 18.30
C LEU A 221 21.86 -10.68 16.80
N ASP A 222 22.08 -9.45 16.32
CA ASP A 222 22.45 -9.18 14.91
C ASP A 222 21.54 -9.92 13.91
N CYS A 223 20.25 -9.88 14.18
CA CYS A 223 19.28 -10.61 13.40
C CYS A 223 19.03 -9.87 12.09
N SER A 224 18.96 -10.61 10.99
CA SER A 224 18.50 -10.06 9.71
C SER A 224 17.66 -11.08 8.95
N ALA A 225 16.78 -10.60 8.09
CA ALA A 225 15.98 -11.44 7.21
C ALA A 225 15.54 -10.65 5.99
N ASP A 226 15.36 -11.33 4.87
CA ASP A 226 14.73 -10.75 3.69
C ASP A 226 13.22 -10.98 3.77
N LEU A 227 12.46 -9.90 3.96
CA LEU A 227 11.01 -9.86 4.05
C LEU A 227 10.42 -9.27 2.76
N PHE A 228 9.67 -10.07 2.00
CA PHE A 228 9.13 -9.69 0.69
C PHE A 228 10.20 -9.17 -0.28
N GLY A 229 11.44 -9.69 -0.17
CA GLY A 229 12.58 -9.24 -0.97
C GLY A 229 13.29 -7.98 -0.45
N MET A 230 12.93 -7.51 0.75
CA MET A 230 13.52 -6.34 1.40
C MET A 230 14.33 -6.76 2.61
N HIS A 231 15.50 -6.16 2.80
CA HIS A 231 16.33 -6.45 3.96
C HIS A 231 15.73 -5.81 5.23
N ALA A 232 15.54 -6.61 6.26
CA ALA A 232 15.10 -6.16 7.57
C ALA A 232 16.07 -6.63 8.64
N SER A 233 16.37 -5.77 9.61
CA SER A 233 17.34 -6.06 10.66
C SER A 233 16.75 -5.84 12.04
N LEU A 234 17.23 -6.59 13.03
CA LEU A 234 16.91 -6.43 14.43
C LEU A 234 18.19 -6.56 15.24
N ASP A 235 18.44 -5.59 16.13
CA ASP A 235 19.62 -5.64 17.00
C ASP A 235 19.56 -6.85 17.93
N SER A 236 18.38 -7.11 18.48
CA SER A 236 18.13 -8.31 19.28
C SER A 236 16.66 -8.75 19.24
N ILE A 237 16.46 -10.06 19.44
CA ILE A 237 15.16 -10.69 19.70
C ILE A 237 15.29 -11.45 21.02
N ALA A 238 14.35 -11.25 21.93
CA ALA A 238 14.25 -11.99 23.17
C ALA A 238 13.01 -12.89 23.13
N TYR A 239 13.18 -14.20 23.31
CA TYR A 239 12.09 -15.16 23.39
C TYR A 239 12.02 -15.76 24.80
N ASN A 240 10.99 -15.41 25.54
CA ASN A 240 10.70 -15.96 26.86
C ASN A 240 9.96 -17.29 26.71
N MET A 241 10.64 -18.39 27.08
CA MET A 241 10.12 -19.74 26.93
C MET A 241 8.99 -20.08 27.91
N ASN A 242 8.90 -19.41 29.07
CA ASN A 242 7.86 -19.66 30.06
C ASN A 242 6.50 -19.12 29.61
N HIS A 243 6.51 -17.99 28.89
CA HIS A 243 5.29 -17.32 28.42
C HIS A 243 5.05 -17.49 26.91
N GLY A 244 5.97 -18.13 26.19
CA GLY A 244 5.90 -18.20 24.72
C GLY A 244 5.94 -16.82 24.05
N MET A 245 6.58 -15.84 24.68
CA MET A 245 6.53 -14.44 24.28
C MET A 245 7.82 -14.04 23.57
N ALA A 246 7.73 -13.50 22.37
CA ALA A 246 8.85 -12.91 21.64
C ALA A 246 8.77 -11.39 21.64
N THR A 247 9.88 -10.71 21.92
CA THR A 247 9.98 -9.26 21.87
C THR A 247 11.17 -8.84 21.01
N GLY A 248 11.03 -7.74 20.29
CA GLY A 248 12.10 -7.23 19.45
C GLY A 248 11.76 -5.87 18.85
N THR A 249 12.78 -5.23 18.31
CA THR A 249 12.64 -3.96 17.59
C THR A 249 13.09 -4.15 16.16
N LEU A 250 12.15 -4.12 15.22
CA LEU A 250 12.42 -4.26 13.81
C LEU A 250 12.86 -2.91 13.23
N ALA A 251 14.11 -2.83 12.79
CA ALA A 251 14.63 -1.72 12.03
C ALA A 251 14.44 -2.00 10.54
N LEU A 252 13.67 -1.14 9.89
CA LEU A 252 13.45 -1.14 8.45
C LEU A 252 14.33 -0.05 7.84
N THR A 253 15.24 -0.43 6.95
CA THR A 253 16.16 0.51 6.31
C THR A 253 16.05 0.44 4.79
N ASN A 254 16.00 1.62 4.17
CA ASN A 254 16.05 1.77 2.71
C ASN A 254 15.04 0.91 1.93
N ILE A 255 13.81 0.75 2.46
CA ILE A 255 12.74 0.00 1.80
C ILE A 255 12.33 0.72 0.53
N ASN A 256 12.65 0.15 -0.63
CA ASN A 256 12.19 0.71 -1.91
C ASN A 256 10.68 0.48 -2.07
N ILE A 257 9.91 1.57 -2.08
CA ILE A 257 8.44 1.47 -2.19
C ILE A 257 7.98 0.96 -3.57
N GLY A 258 8.80 1.14 -4.61
CA GLY A 258 8.54 0.65 -5.96
C GLY A 258 8.62 -0.87 -6.07
N GLU A 259 9.27 -1.54 -5.12
CA GLU A 259 9.37 -3.00 -5.07
C GLU A 259 8.26 -3.64 -4.21
N LEU A 260 7.46 -2.83 -3.51
CA LEU A 260 6.41 -3.34 -2.64
C LEU A 260 5.30 -4.06 -3.43
N PRO A 261 4.75 -5.16 -2.88
CA PRO A 261 3.63 -5.88 -3.49
C PRO A 261 2.45 -4.94 -3.81
N GLY A 262 1.97 -4.98 -5.05
CA GLY A 262 0.87 -4.12 -5.53
C GLY A 262 1.31 -2.74 -6.04
N LEU A 263 2.52 -2.28 -5.73
CA LEU A 263 3.12 -1.05 -6.30
C LEU A 263 4.13 -1.36 -7.40
N LYS A 264 4.73 -2.55 -7.36
CA LYS A 264 5.68 -3.04 -8.37
C LYS A 264 5.07 -3.11 -9.75
N ARG A 265 5.72 -2.44 -10.70
CA ARG A 265 5.41 -2.43 -12.13
C ARG A 265 6.36 -3.35 -12.90
N LYS A 266 5.96 -3.76 -14.11
CA LYS A 266 6.84 -4.56 -14.99
C LYS A 266 8.01 -3.68 -15.46
N ALA A 267 9.17 -4.27 -15.75
CA ALA A 267 10.40 -3.54 -16.07
C ALA A 267 10.32 -2.57 -17.27
N LYS A 268 9.31 -2.69 -18.15
CA LYS A 268 9.08 -1.81 -19.31
C LYS A 268 7.99 -0.75 -19.07
N GLU A 269 7.33 -0.78 -17.93
CA GLU A 269 6.30 0.17 -17.53
C GLU A 269 6.91 1.33 -16.76
N LEU A 270 6.28 2.51 -16.81
CA LEU A 270 6.69 3.66 -16.01
C LEU A 270 6.52 3.34 -14.51
N PRO A 271 7.45 3.81 -13.66
CA PRO A 271 7.38 3.53 -12.24
C PRO A 271 6.17 4.23 -11.61
N PHE A 272 5.30 3.45 -10.95
CA PHE A 272 4.16 4.00 -10.22
C PHE A 272 4.57 4.59 -8.86
N ALA A 273 5.58 4.00 -8.22
CA ALA A 273 6.08 4.40 -6.91
C ALA A 273 7.60 4.44 -6.92
N THR A 274 8.19 5.48 -6.32
CA THR A 274 9.64 5.67 -6.20
C THR A 274 10.02 6.17 -4.81
N GLY A 275 11.29 6.05 -4.45
CA GLY A 275 11.80 6.49 -3.15
C GLY A 275 11.77 5.39 -2.11
N THR A 276 12.05 5.76 -0.86
CA THR A 276 12.36 4.79 0.19
C THR A 276 11.63 5.07 1.49
N LEU A 277 11.33 4.01 2.24
CA LEU A 277 10.83 4.10 3.61
C LEU A 277 11.86 3.53 4.57
N GLN A 278 11.90 4.09 5.77
CA GLN A 278 12.67 3.57 6.89
C GLN A 278 11.88 3.74 8.17
N GLY A 279 12.13 2.91 9.18
CA GLY A 279 11.35 2.98 10.40
C GLY A 279 11.79 2.00 11.46
N ILE A 280 11.19 2.18 12.63
CA ILE A 280 11.43 1.37 13.81
C ILE A 280 10.09 0.82 14.27
N ILE A 281 9.99 -0.50 14.37
CA ILE A 281 8.76 -1.21 14.73
C ILE A 281 9.05 -2.11 15.94
N PRO A 282 8.86 -1.59 17.17
CA PRO A 282 8.87 -2.42 18.38
C PRO A 282 7.66 -3.35 18.35
N PHE A 283 7.89 -4.64 18.54
CA PHE A 283 6.82 -5.63 18.57
C PHE A 283 6.93 -6.58 19.76
N VAL A 284 5.77 -7.09 20.18
CA VAL A 284 5.63 -8.20 21.12
C VAL A 284 4.69 -9.22 20.49
N TYR A 285 5.15 -10.46 20.38
CA TYR A 285 4.34 -11.61 19.99
C TYR A 285 4.06 -12.46 21.23
N SER A 286 2.79 -12.69 21.56
CA SER A 286 2.34 -13.59 22.64
C SER A 286 0.97 -14.14 22.27
N ASP A 287 0.69 -15.40 22.62
CA ASP A 287 -0.65 -16.00 22.48
C ASP A 287 -1.30 -15.75 21.12
N THR A 288 -0.56 -15.99 20.03
CA THR A 288 -1.00 -15.76 18.64
C THR A 288 -1.28 -14.31 18.26
N THR A 289 -0.95 -13.34 19.11
CA THR A 289 -1.15 -11.91 18.88
C THR A 289 0.18 -11.21 18.71
N VAL A 290 0.31 -10.42 17.64
CA VAL A 290 1.39 -9.45 17.46
C VAL A 290 0.87 -8.08 17.88
N THR A 291 1.56 -7.45 18.81
CA THR A 291 1.33 -6.06 19.21
C THR A 291 2.51 -5.21 18.80
N ILE A 292 2.23 -4.02 18.29
CA ILE A 292 3.19 -3.01 17.89
C ILE A 292 2.91 -1.80 18.77
N ASN A 293 3.95 -1.27 19.42
CA ASN A 293 3.83 -0.14 20.32
C ASN A 293 4.75 0.99 19.89
N ASN A 294 4.17 2.17 19.68
CA ASN A 294 4.89 3.41 19.37
C ASN A 294 5.86 3.30 18.17
N ALA A 295 5.49 2.57 17.13
CA ALA A 295 6.28 2.47 15.91
C ALA A 295 6.29 3.79 15.11
N SER A 296 7.33 3.97 14.31
CA SER A 296 7.50 5.13 13.42
C SER A 296 8.00 4.72 12.05
N LEU A 297 7.53 5.44 11.03
CA LEU A 297 7.98 5.33 9.64
C LEU A 297 8.28 6.72 9.09
N SER A 298 9.39 6.82 8.39
CA SER A 298 9.89 8.02 7.74
C SER A 298 10.08 7.77 6.26
N ALA A 299 9.75 8.78 5.46
CA ALA A 299 10.04 8.82 4.04
C ALA A 299 11.44 9.35 3.79
N GLY A 300 12.16 8.69 2.88
CA GLY A 300 13.41 9.17 2.31
C GLY A 300 13.18 10.08 1.11
N PRO A 301 14.25 10.51 0.43
CA PRO A 301 14.14 11.38 -0.74
C PRO A 301 13.32 10.78 -1.88
N ASN A 302 12.59 11.63 -2.62
CA ASN A 302 11.78 11.25 -3.78
C ASN A 302 10.74 10.15 -3.51
N THR A 303 10.23 10.06 -2.27
CA THR A 303 9.19 9.12 -1.88
C THR A 303 7.84 9.57 -2.41
N ARG A 304 7.44 9.05 -3.57
CA ARG A 304 6.25 9.54 -4.28
C ARG A 304 5.55 8.46 -5.11
N LEU A 305 4.27 8.71 -5.35
CA LEU A 305 3.46 8.01 -6.35
C LEU A 305 3.29 8.91 -7.57
N ALA A 306 3.43 8.36 -8.78
CA ALA A 306 3.35 9.11 -10.03
C ALA A 306 2.23 8.58 -10.94
N TYR A 307 1.45 9.49 -11.50
CA TYR A 307 0.40 9.22 -12.47
C TYR A 307 0.74 9.88 -13.80
N TYR A 308 0.51 9.14 -14.87
CA TYR A 308 0.93 9.49 -16.22
C TYR A 308 -0.28 9.66 -17.14
N ASN A 309 -0.16 10.54 -18.13
CA ASN A 309 -1.13 10.72 -19.21
C ASN A 309 -0.87 9.70 -20.34
N GLY A 310 -1.69 9.74 -21.40
CA GLY A 310 -1.53 8.86 -22.58
C GLY A 310 -0.18 9.01 -23.29
N GLU A 311 0.44 10.19 -23.19
CA GLU A 311 1.77 10.50 -23.74
C GLU A 311 2.93 10.11 -22.81
N LYS A 312 2.66 9.41 -21.70
CA LYS A 312 3.66 8.98 -20.70
C LYS A 312 4.31 10.12 -19.93
N GLN A 313 3.72 11.31 -19.94
CA GLN A 313 4.15 12.45 -19.11
C GLN A 313 3.44 12.42 -17.76
N GLN A 314 4.15 12.82 -16.69
CA GLN A 314 3.55 12.95 -15.37
C GLN A 314 2.58 14.13 -15.38
N TRP A 315 1.36 13.93 -14.87
CA TRP A 315 0.38 15.01 -14.69
C TRP A 315 -0.01 15.20 -13.22
N LEU A 316 0.26 14.20 -12.38
CA LEU A 316 -0.03 14.22 -10.95
C LEU A 316 1.01 13.37 -10.20
N THR A 317 1.56 13.91 -9.12
CA THR A 317 2.34 13.13 -8.13
C THR A 317 1.77 13.31 -6.74
N ILE A 318 1.88 12.26 -5.93
CA ILE A 318 1.63 12.31 -4.48
C ILE A 318 2.99 12.09 -3.81
N GLU A 319 3.58 13.14 -3.26
CA GLU A 319 4.95 13.16 -2.76
C GLU A 319 4.98 13.40 -1.26
N LEU A 320 5.64 12.49 -0.54
CA LEU A 320 5.84 12.62 0.90
C LEU A 320 7.09 13.44 1.17
N ASN A 321 6.96 14.45 2.02
CA ASN A 321 8.12 15.18 2.53
C ASN A 321 9.07 14.22 3.25
N GLU A 322 10.37 14.48 3.10
CA GLU A 322 11.39 13.74 3.82
C GLU A 322 11.20 13.86 5.34
N GLY A 323 11.41 12.75 6.04
CA GLY A 323 11.23 12.67 7.49
C GLY A 323 10.00 11.88 7.90
N VAL A 324 9.54 12.09 9.14
CA VAL A 324 8.54 11.23 9.79
C VAL A 324 7.16 11.43 9.15
N VAL A 325 6.62 10.37 8.57
CA VAL A 325 5.29 10.37 7.92
C VAL A 325 4.23 9.69 8.79
N LEU A 326 4.64 8.69 9.57
CA LEU A 326 3.81 7.96 10.51
C LEU A 326 4.54 7.85 11.84
N GLN A 327 3.86 8.18 12.94
CA GLN A 327 4.43 8.07 14.29
C GLN A 327 3.36 7.65 15.29
N LYS A 328 3.80 7.22 16.48
CA LYS A 328 2.90 6.71 17.52
C LYS A 328 1.99 5.61 17.00
N LEU A 329 2.49 4.78 16.07
CA LEU A 329 1.75 3.65 15.54
C LEU A 329 1.63 2.59 16.62
N ASN A 330 0.40 2.37 17.08
CA ASN A 330 0.03 1.29 17.98
C ASN A 330 -0.94 0.39 17.24
N ALA A 331 -0.63 -0.90 17.15
CA ALA A 331 -1.45 -1.87 16.47
C ALA A 331 -1.44 -3.21 17.19
N ALA A 332 -2.52 -3.95 17.07
CA ALA A 332 -2.59 -5.33 17.50
C ALA A 332 -3.21 -6.17 16.37
N ALA A 333 -2.63 -7.34 16.13
CA ALA A 333 -3.07 -8.27 15.10
C ALA A 333 -3.06 -9.70 15.64
N SER A 334 -4.18 -10.39 15.50
CA SER A 334 -4.28 -11.84 15.71
C SER A 334 -3.75 -12.59 14.50
N VAL A 335 -2.96 -13.63 14.74
CA VAL A 335 -2.32 -14.48 13.73
C VAL A 335 -2.69 -15.92 14.03
N SER A 336 -3.62 -16.48 13.26
CA SER A 336 -4.05 -17.87 13.44
C SER A 336 -3.79 -18.68 12.17
N PRO A 337 -3.24 -19.91 12.26
CA PRO A 337 -3.11 -20.80 11.11
C PRO A 337 -4.45 -21.09 10.41
N ALA A 338 -5.56 -21.13 11.17
CA ALA A 338 -6.90 -21.44 10.64
C ALA A 338 -7.67 -20.20 10.17
N LYS A 339 -7.47 -19.05 10.82
CA LYS A 339 -8.25 -17.81 10.58
C LYS A 339 -7.45 -16.72 9.85
N GLY A 340 -6.18 -16.97 9.51
CA GLY A 340 -5.31 -15.99 8.89
C GLY A 340 -4.90 -14.86 9.84
N VAL A 341 -4.56 -13.70 9.26
CA VAL A 341 -4.21 -12.50 10.01
C VAL A 341 -5.44 -11.59 10.11
N GLY A 342 -5.73 -11.12 11.32
CA GLY A 342 -6.78 -10.14 11.59
C GLY A 342 -6.25 -8.99 12.43
N ILE A 343 -6.59 -7.75 12.07
CA ILE A 343 -6.26 -6.54 12.85
C ILE A 343 -7.30 -6.43 13.96
N THR A 344 -6.87 -6.30 15.21
CA THR A 344 -7.76 -6.07 16.36
C THR A 344 -7.85 -4.58 16.69
N SER A 345 -6.75 -3.84 16.54
CA SER A 345 -6.74 -2.39 16.67
C SER A 345 -5.60 -1.78 15.86
N LEU A 346 -5.79 -0.55 15.40
CA LEU A 346 -4.73 0.27 14.81
C LEU A 346 -5.01 1.73 15.11
N SER A 347 -4.01 2.44 15.59
CA SER A 347 -4.01 3.90 15.73
C SER A 347 -2.63 4.46 15.44
N ALA A 348 -2.57 5.59 14.75
CA ALA A 348 -1.31 6.26 14.45
C ALA A 348 -1.54 7.76 14.22
N SER A 349 -0.47 8.55 14.38
CA SER A 349 -0.42 9.90 13.84
C SER A 349 0.08 9.86 12.40
N LEU A 350 -0.68 10.44 11.47
CA LEU A 350 -0.40 10.47 10.03
C LEU A 350 -0.58 11.90 9.52
N LEU A 351 0.45 12.46 8.89
CA LEU A 351 0.41 13.79 8.24
C LEU A 351 -0.30 14.89 9.08
N GLY A 352 0.08 15.01 10.35
CA GLY A 352 -0.47 15.99 11.30
C GLY A 352 -1.83 15.63 11.94
N GLY A 353 -2.48 14.55 11.50
CA GLY A 353 -3.76 14.07 12.03
C GLY A 353 -3.66 12.68 12.65
N THR A 354 -4.81 12.03 12.84
CA THR A 354 -4.89 10.65 13.35
C THR A 354 -5.53 9.73 12.34
N LEU A 355 -4.92 8.54 12.19
CA LEU A 355 -5.44 7.40 11.47
C LEU A 355 -5.82 6.32 12.48
N THR A 356 -7.02 5.75 12.35
CA THR A 356 -7.40 4.54 13.09
C THR A 356 -7.97 3.49 12.15
N ALA A 357 -7.95 2.22 12.54
CA ALA A 357 -8.67 1.16 11.85
C ALA A 357 -9.52 0.34 12.82
N SER A 358 -10.74 0.02 12.41
CA SER A 358 -11.62 -0.88 13.16
C SER A 358 -11.13 -2.34 13.11
N PRO A 359 -11.48 -3.17 14.12
CA PRO A 359 -11.15 -4.59 14.10
C PRO A 359 -11.67 -5.26 12.82
N SER A 360 -10.83 -6.09 12.21
CA SER A 360 -11.13 -6.84 10.98
C SER A 360 -10.39 -8.16 10.99
N ALA A 361 -11.08 -9.25 10.67
CA ALA A 361 -10.48 -10.56 10.45
C ALA A 361 -10.51 -10.93 8.97
N TYR A 362 -9.57 -11.79 8.56
CA TYR A 362 -9.63 -12.43 7.26
C TYR A 362 -10.87 -13.35 7.19
N ASN A 363 -11.70 -13.15 6.18
CA ASN A 363 -12.87 -13.98 5.94
C ASN A 363 -12.46 -15.17 5.05
N THR A 364 -12.45 -16.38 5.62
CA THR A 364 -12.05 -17.60 4.91
C THR A 364 -13.06 -18.02 3.83
N ALA A 365 -14.34 -17.68 3.98
CA ALA A 365 -15.39 -18.00 3.01
C ALA A 365 -15.29 -17.13 1.76
N THR A 366 -15.10 -15.81 1.91
CA THR A 366 -14.96 -14.89 0.77
C THR A 366 -13.52 -14.76 0.29
N ARG A 367 -12.53 -15.17 1.11
CA ARG A 367 -11.09 -14.95 0.91
C ARG A 367 -10.71 -13.48 0.83
N GLU A 368 -11.37 -12.65 1.64
CA GLU A 368 -11.20 -11.20 1.66
C GLU A 368 -10.86 -10.68 3.06
N THR A 369 -10.15 -9.56 3.11
CA THR A 369 -9.96 -8.75 4.33
C THR A 369 -10.62 -7.39 4.13
N ALA A 370 -11.47 -6.95 5.05
CA ALA A 370 -12.19 -5.68 4.96
C ALA A 370 -11.76 -4.71 6.08
N LEU A 371 -10.96 -3.71 5.74
CA LEU A 371 -10.40 -2.72 6.67
C LEU A 371 -11.20 -1.42 6.60
N LEU A 372 -11.70 -0.94 7.72
CA LEU A 372 -12.31 0.38 7.82
C LEU A 372 -11.33 1.36 8.45
N PHE A 373 -10.74 2.22 7.63
CA PHE A 373 -9.88 3.30 8.12
C PHE A 373 -10.70 4.55 8.43
N THR A 374 -10.35 5.24 9.51
CA THR A 374 -10.91 6.55 9.87
C THR A 374 -9.80 7.58 9.95
N PHE A 375 -9.99 8.70 9.27
CA PHE A 375 -9.08 9.85 9.27
C PHE A 375 -9.71 10.98 10.06
N LYS A 376 -8.92 11.60 10.93
CA LYS A 376 -9.31 12.84 11.62
C LYS A 376 -8.18 13.85 11.49
N ASN A 377 -8.51 14.98 10.85
CA ASN A 377 -7.63 16.12 10.64
C ASN A 377 -6.28 15.78 9.97
N VAL A 378 -6.27 14.86 9.01
CA VAL A 378 -5.06 14.45 8.27
C VAL A 378 -4.85 15.40 7.10
N ASN A 379 -3.63 15.82 6.78
CA ASN A 379 -3.36 16.79 5.70
C ASN A 379 -2.75 16.14 4.44
N PRO A 380 -3.44 15.22 3.73
CA PRO A 380 -2.88 14.56 2.55
C PRO A 380 -2.96 15.44 1.30
N LEU A 381 -3.63 16.59 1.35
CA LEU A 381 -3.83 17.42 0.16
C LEU A 381 -2.55 18.16 -0.24
N GLU A 382 -1.71 18.53 0.73
CA GLU A 382 -0.47 19.26 0.47
C GLU A 382 0.63 18.40 -0.15
N THR A 383 0.46 17.07 -0.13
CA THR A 383 1.38 16.12 -0.79
C THR A 383 1.06 15.95 -2.28
N VAL A 384 -0.04 16.54 -2.77
CA VAL A 384 -0.45 16.43 -4.17
C VAL A 384 0.19 17.55 -4.98
N HIS A 385 0.94 17.16 -6.02
CA HIS A 385 1.57 18.08 -6.96
C HIS A 385 1.06 17.80 -8.38
N PHE A 386 0.73 18.87 -9.10
CA PHE A 386 0.29 18.82 -10.49
C PHE A 386 1.47 19.14 -11.42
N HIS A 387 1.47 18.54 -12.61
CA HIS A 387 2.54 18.67 -13.59
C HIS A 387 1.97 18.85 -15.01
N GLY A 388 2.83 19.26 -15.94
CA GLY A 388 2.48 19.47 -17.35
C GLY A 388 1.45 20.59 -17.51
N ASP A 389 0.32 20.25 -18.15
CA ASP A 389 -0.79 21.16 -18.39
C ASP A 389 -1.60 21.48 -17.12
N PHE A 390 -1.33 20.79 -16.02
CA PHE A 390 -1.99 20.99 -14.74
C PHE A 390 -1.05 21.69 -13.75
N GLY A 391 -1.62 22.60 -12.95
CA GLY A 391 -0.95 23.29 -11.86
C GLY A 391 -1.87 23.52 -10.67
N GLY A 392 -1.36 24.19 -9.64
CA GLY A 392 -2.14 24.60 -8.47
C GLY A 392 -1.68 23.95 -7.17
N LYS A 393 -2.46 24.15 -6.11
CA LYS A 393 -2.16 23.65 -4.77
C LYS A 393 -3.45 23.27 -4.04
N LEU A 394 -3.43 22.11 -3.40
CA LEU A 394 -4.50 21.67 -2.52
C LEU A 394 -4.09 21.85 -1.06
N THR A 395 -5.01 22.28 -0.20
CA THR A 395 -4.73 22.57 1.20
C THR A 395 -5.88 22.16 2.12
N GLY A 396 -5.54 21.98 3.39
CA GLY A 396 -6.47 21.69 4.46
C GLY A 396 -6.63 20.21 4.77
N SER A 397 -7.34 19.97 5.86
CA SER A 397 -7.40 18.67 6.48
C SER A 397 -8.58 17.85 5.97
N VAL A 398 -8.37 16.54 5.88
CA VAL A 398 -9.33 15.53 5.45
C VAL A 398 -9.79 14.73 6.67
N ASN A 399 -11.11 14.57 6.76
CA ASN A 399 -11.82 13.80 7.76
C ASN A 399 -12.73 12.78 7.08
N GLY A 400 -12.92 11.62 7.69
CA GLY A 400 -13.92 10.64 7.24
C GLY A 400 -13.42 9.20 7.26
N THR A 401 -14.02 8.35 6.43
CA THR A 401 -13.80 6.91 6.45
C THR A 401 -13.46 6.34 5.08
N LEU A 402 -12.59 5.32 5.07
CA LEU A 402 -12.13 4.62 3.87
C LEU A 402 -12.23 3.10 4.11
N PRO A 403 -13.35 2.49 3.68
CA PRO A 403 -13.50 1.04 3.68
C PRO A 403 -12.73 0.42 2.52
N VAL A 404 -11.71 -0.37 2.82
CA VAL A 404 -10.83 -1.06 1.87
C VAL A 404 -11.07 -2.56 1.96
N THR A 405 -11.34 -3.20 0.83
CA THR A 405 -11.41 -4.67 0.73
C THR A 405 -10.22 -5.18 -0.08
N ILE A 406 -9.45 -6.08 0.51
CA ILE A 406 -8.29 -6.72 -0.12
C ILE A 406 -8.68 -8.16 -0.44
N SER A 407 -8.51 -8.56 -1.70
CA SER A 407 -8.85 -9.90 -2.20
C SER A 407 -7.77 -10.39 -3.18
N LYS A 408 -7.88 -11.64 -3.64
CA LYS A 408 -7.03 -12.15 -4.73
C LYS A 408 -7.18 -11.34 -6.03
N ASN A 409 -8.33 -10.71 -6.24
CA ASN A 409 -8.63 -9.90 -7.44
C ASN A 409 -8.14 -8.45 -7.31
N GLY A 410 -7.41 -8.12 -6.24
CA GLY A 410 -6.89 -6.79 -5.96
C GLY A 410 -7.67 -6.05 -4.89
N VAL A 411 -7.49 -4.73 -4.89
CA VAL A 411 -8.00 -3.81 -3.86
C VAL A 411 -9.26 -3.11 -4.35
N ALA A 412 -10.32 -3.11 -3.55
CA ALA A 412 -11.54 -2.35 -3.77
C ALA A 412 -11.77 -1.34 -2.64
N ILE A 413 -12.42 -0.23 -2.97
CA ILE A 413 -12.89 0.77 -2.00
C ILE A 413 -14.39 0.88 -2.18
N ARG A 414 -15.16 0.75 -1.09
CA ARG A 414 -16.62 0.83 -1.15
C ARG A 414 -17.12 1.97 -0.30
N ASN A 415 -17.76 2.97 -0.90
CA ASN A 415 -18.40 4.08 -0.21
C ASN A 415 -17.48 4.80 0.80
N ALA A 416 -16.24 5.09 0.40
CA ALA A 416 -15.35 5.94 1.20
C ALA A 416 -15.94 7.34 1.28
N ARG A 417 -16.12 7.87 2.48
CA ARG A 417 -16.69 9.20 2.72
C ARG A 417 -15.59 10.10 3.23
N LEU A 418 -15.16 11.05 2.42
CA LEU A 418 -14.08 11.97 2.77
C LEU A 418 -14.59 13.40 2.66
N ARG A 419 -14.24 14.23 3.62
CA ARG A 419 -14.58 15.66 3.68
C ARG A 419 -13.32 16.44 3.98
N SER A 420 -13.12 17.54 3.28
CA SER A 420 -12.07 18.50 3.57
C SER A 420 -12.69 19.77 4.14
N ASP A 421 -12.07 20.32 5.19
CA ASP A 421 -12.40 21.66 5.69
C ASP A 421 -11.68 22.76 4.88
N GLY A 422 -10.68 22.37 4.08
CA GLY A 422 -9.91 23.24 3.21
C GLY A 422 -10.43 23.32 1.79
N GLY A 423 -9.53 23.43 0.83
CA GLY A 423 -9.83 23.70 -0.57
C GLY A 423 -8.59 23.61 -1.42
N GLY A 424 -8.63 24.27 -2.58
CA GLY A 424 -7.45 24.33 -3.42
C GLY A 424 -7.69 25.09 -4.68
N THR A 425 -6.61 25.36 -5.38
CA THR A 425 -6.63 25.83 -6.75
C THR A 425 -6.11 24.72 -7.65
N ILE A 426 -6.78 24.52 -8.77
CA ILE A 426 -6.31 23.70 -9.87
C ILE A 426 -6.27 24.60 -11.09
N THR A 427 -5.11 24.69 -11.72
CA THR A 427 -4.93 25.46 -12.94
C THR A 427 -4.80 24.49 -14.10
N ILE A 428 -5.47 24.78 -15.20
CA ILE A 428 -5.36 24.04 -16.47
C ILE A 428 -4.83 25.02 -17.50
N ARG A 429 -3.73 24.66 -18.14
CA ARG A 429 -3.13 25.40 -19.26
C ARG A 429 -3.45 24.68 -20.54
N ASP A 430 -3.96 25.42 -21.50
CA ASP A 430 -4.25 24.92 -22.82
C ASP A 430 -3.58 25.84 -23.85
N PRO A 431 -2.83 25.30 -24.83
CA PRO A 431 -2.12 26.12 -25.81
C PRO A 431 -3.02 27.02 -26.65
N GLU A 432 -4.28 26.62 -26.87
CA GLU A 432 -5.22 27.31 -27.76
C GLU A 432 -6.15 28.27 -26.99
N THR A 433 -6.61 27.84 -25.82
CA THR A 433 -7.62 28.56 -25.01
C THR A 433 -7.03 29.33 -23.83
N GLY A 434 -5.74 29.16 -23.55
CA GLY A 434 -5.00 29.85 -22.49
C GLY A 434 -5.11 29.16 -21.12
N GLU A 435 -4.88 29.94 -20.06
CA GLU A 435 -4.89 29.43 -18.69
C GLU A 435 -6.25 29.66 -18.01
N ALA A 436 -6.78 28.62 -17.36
CA ALA A 436 -7.96 28.67 -16.51
C ALA A 436 -7.65 28.12 -15.11
N SER A 437 -7.97 28.89 -14.07
CA SER A 437 -7.82 28.49 -12.67
C SER A 437 -9.17 28.17 -12.05
N TYR A 438 -9.23 27.10 -11.26
CA TYR A 438 -10.42 26.58 -10.59
C TYR A 438 -10.14 26.51 -9.09
N ALA A 439 -10.72 27.44 -8.32
CA ALA A 439 -10.63 27.47 -6.87
C ALA A 439 -11.89 26.85 -6.25
N PHE A 440 -11.72 25.91 -5.32
CA PHE A 440 -12.85 25.28 -4.62
C PHE A 440 -12.63 25.25 -3.11
N SER A 441 -13.71 25.19 -2.34
CA SER A 441 -13.65 25.10 -0.87
C SER A 441 -14.64 24.09 -0.29
N LYS A 442 -14.27 23.52 0.85
CA LYS A 442 -15.02 22.54 1.64
C LYS A 442 -15.54 21.36 0.82
N GLY A 443 -14.65 20.72 0.07
CA GLY A 443 -14.99 19.57 -0.77
C GLY A 443 -15.37 18.34 0.05
N ALA A 444 -16.36 17.58 -0.42
CA ALA A 444 -16.76 16.29 0.12
C ALA A 444 -16.94 15.30 -1.02
N VAL A 445 -16.51 14.06 -0.81
CA VAL A 445 -16.60 12.98 -1.79
C VAL A 445 -17.09 11.69 -1.14
N VAL A 446 -17.94 10.96 -1.86
CA VAL A 446 -18.22 9.55 -1.65
C VAL A 446 -17.65 8.76 -2.81
N LEU A 447 -16.59 8.00 -2.55
CA LEU A 447 -15.81 7.31 -3.57
C LEU A 447 -15.98 5.79 -3.48
N THR A 448 -16.24 5.17 -4.63
CA THR A 448 -16.22 3.73 -4.81
C THR A 448 -15.27 3.37 -5.94
N ARG A 449 -14.28 2.51 -5.65
CA ARG A 449 -13.35 1.93 -6.62
C ARG A 449 -13.58 0.43 -6.69
N ARG A 450 -13.94 -0.09 -7.86
CA ARG A 450 -14.07 -1.53 -8.10
C ARG A 450 -12.72 -2.16 -8.41
N THR A 451 -12.60 -3.49 -8.27
CA THR A 451 -11.40 -4.24 -8.65
C THR A 451 -11.10 -4.14 -10.15
N SER A 452 -12.11 -3.87 -10.99
CA SER A 452 -11.95 -3.60 -12.43
C SER A 452 -11.24 -2.28 -12.74
N GLY A 453 -11.03 -1.40 -11.75
CA GLY A 453 -10.48 -0.06 -11.95
C GLY A 453 -11.54 1.03 -12.14
N SER A 454 -12.82 0.67 -12.36
CA SER A 454 -13.93 1.63 -12.41
C SER A 454 -14.03 2.43 -11.10
N ILE A 455 -14.15 3.75 -11.23
CA ILE A 455 -14.29 4.70 -10.12
C ILE A 455 -15.62 5.44 -10.26
N VAL A 456 -16.37 5.51 -9.17
CA VAL A 456 -17.57 6.35 -9.04
C VAL A 456 -17.33 7.32 -7.89
N VAL A 457 -17.53 8.62 -8.16
CA VAL A 457 -17.35 9.69 -7.19
C VAL A 457 -18.62 10.52 -7.14
N ASP A 458 -19.35 10.47 -6.03
CA ASP A 458 -20.32 11.51 -5.69
C ASP A 458 -19.57 12.64 -5.02
N PHE A 459 -19.59 13.84 -5.59
CA PHE A 459 -18.86 14.99 -5.07
C PHE A 459 -19.80 16.14 -4.72
N SER A 460 -19.36 16.97 -3.78
CA SER A 460 -19.96 18.26 -3.48
C SER A 460 -18.91 19.23 -2.96
N ALA A 461 -19.07 20.53 -3.18
CA ALA A 461 -18.24 21.56 -2.56
C ALA A 461 -19.10 22.72 -2.06
N ARG A 462 -18.55 23.63 -1.25
CA ARG A 462 -19.25 24.86 -0.86
C ARG A 462 -19.31 25.85 -2.03
N GLU A 463 -18.19 26.01 -2.70
CA GLU A 463 -18.06 26.90 -3.85
C GLU A 463 -17.02 26.35 -4.83
N LEU A 464 -17.21 26.66 -6.11
CA LEU A 464 -16.24 26.47 -7.17
C LEU A 464 -16.20 27.75 -8.01
N LYS A 465 -15.04 28.41 -8.01
CA LYS A 465 -14.77 29.62 -8.77
C LYS A 465 -13.81 29.29 -9.90
N ARG A 466 -14.23 29.48 -11.14
CA ARG A 466 -13.34 29.46 -12.31
C ARG A 466 -12.94 30.88 -12.67
N THR A 467 -11.66 31.11 -12.95
CA THR A 467 -11.11 32.36 -13.49
C THR A 467 -10.30 32.05 -14.74
N ALA A 468 -10.64 32.66 -15.87
CA ALA A 468 -9.90 32.52 -17.14
C ALA A 468 -9.91 33.85 -17.91
N GLY A 469 -9.26 33.92 -19.08
CA GLY A 469 -9.33 35.12 -19.94
C GLY A 469 -10.76 35.56 -20.28
N GLY A 470 -11.70 34.61 -20.36
CA GLY A 470 -13.13 34.84 -20.55
C GLY A 470 -13.93 35.17 -19.29
N GLY A 471 -13.30 35.29 -18.12
CA GLY A 471 -13.93 35.76 -16.88
C GLY A 471 -14.06 34.81 -15.72
N GLU A 472 -14.75 35.34 -14.71
CA GLU A 472 -15.02 34.63 -13.47
C GLU A 472 -16.40 33.98 -13.52
N LEU A 473 -16.44 32.70 -13.19
CA LEU A 473 -17.66 31.93 -13.04
C LEU A 473 -17.68 31.37 -11.62
N LEU A 474 -18.70 31.74 -10.85
CA LEU A 474 -18.93 31.23 -9.51
C LEU A 474 -20.09 30.25 -9.48
N LEU A 475 -19.81 29.05 -8.99
CA LEU A 475 -20.76 27.97 -8.76
C LEU A 475 -20.91 27.75 -7.26
N ASN A 476 -22.12 27.90 -6.74
CA ASN A 476 -22.44 27.76 -5.32
C ASN A 476 -23.02 26.37 -5.04
N HIS A 477 -22.47 25.67 -4.05
CA HIS A 477 -22.87 24.32 -3.69
C HIS A 477 -22.88 23.32 -4.86
N PRO A 478 -21.83 23.27 -5.72
CA PRO A 478 -21.81 22.33 -6.83
C PRO A 478 -21.78 20.90 -6.28
N ALA A 479 -22.62 20.04 -6.84
CA ALA A 479 -22.67 18.62 -6.51
C ALA A 479 -23.00 17.79 -7.74
N GLY A 480 -22.53 16.55 -7.79
CA GLY A 480 -22.82 15.63 -8.90
C GLY A 480 -22.14 14.28 -8.73
N ARG A 481 -22.36 13.40 -9.72
CA ARG A 481 -21.75 12.06 -9.79
C ARG A 481 -20.86 11.95 -11.00
N ALA A 482 -19.57 11.72 -10.80
CA ALA A 482 -18.61 11.37 -11.84
C ALA A 482 -18.38 9.85 -11.89
N ARG A 483 -18.33 9.27 -13.08
CA ARG A 483 -17.86 7.90 -13.33
C ARG A 483 -16.66 7.95 -14.25
N LEU A 484 -15.57 7.31 -13.82
CA LEU A 484 -14.31 7.24 -14.55
C LEU A 484 -13.98 5.77 -14.81
N PHE A 485 -13.32 5.50 -15.93
CA PHE A 485 -12.83 4.16 -16.31
C PHE A 485 -13.93 3.08 -16.22
N SER A 486 -15.18 3.47 -16.45
CA SER A 486 -16.34 2.61 -16.26
C SER A 486 -16.75 1.89 -17.54
N ASN A 487 -16.31 2.39 -18.69
CA ASN A 487 -16.43 1.74 -19.98
C ASN A 487 -15.08 1.07 -20.32
N PRO A 488 -14.97 -0.27 -20.31
CA PRO A 488 -13.74 -0.97 -20.66
C PRO A 488 -13.34 -0.80 -22.13
N ASP A 489 -14.31 -0.62 -23.02
CA ASP A 489 -14.09 -0.49 -24.47
C ASP A 489 -13.64 0.92 -24.85
N ASN A 490 -14.01 1.92 -24.05
CA ASN A 490 -13.54 3.30 -24.18
C ASN A 490 -13.27 3.92 -22.79
N PRO A 491 -12.09 3.65 -22.19
CA PRO A 491 -11.75 4.09 -20.84
C PRO A 491 -11.58 5.61 -20.70
N ASP A 492 -11.46 6.32 -21.83
CA ASP A 492 -11.30 7.77 -21.89
C ASP A 492 -12.63 8.53 -21.76
N ILE A 493 -13.76 7.83 -21.74
CA ILE A 493 -15.06 8.43 -21.44
C ILE A 493 -15.21 8.66 -19.93
N ILE A 494 -15.41 9.93 -19.56
CA ILE A 494 -15.85 10.34 -18.24
C ILE A 494 -17.32 10.73 -18.30
N THR A 495 -18.13 10.12 -17.44
CA THR A 495 -19.56 10.45 -17.32
C THR A 495 -19.79 11.33 -16.10
N LEU A 496 -20.31 12.53 -16.30
CA LEU A 496 -20.90 13.36 -15.25
C LEU A 496 -22.42 13.18 -15.28
N SER A 497 -23.05 12.98 -14.13
CA SER A 497 -24.50 12.82 -14.03
C SER A 497 -25.06 13.49 -12.79
N ASN A 498 -26.33 13.90 -12.86
CA ASN A 498 -27.05 14.56 -11.78
C ASN A 498 -26.27 15.74 -11.18
N PHE A 499 -25.61 16.52 -12.04
CA PHE A 499 -24.88 17.70 -11.59
C PHE A 499 -25.85 18.84 -11.33
N SER A 500 -25.68 19.55 -10.22
CA SER A 500 -26.45 20.73 -9.87
C SER A 500 -25.58 21.74 -9.15
N SER A 501 -25.83 23.02 -9.37
CA SER A 501 -25.16 24.11 -8.68
C SER A 501 -26.04 25.36 -8.68
N GLY A 502 -25.86 26.21 -7.68
CA GLY A 502 -26.26 27.62 -7.78
C GLY A 502 -25.38 28.35 -8.81
N PHE A 503 -25.99 29.21 -9.62
CA PHE A 503 -25.35 29.99 -10.69
C PHE A 503 -26.13 31.30 -10.87
N PHE A 504 -25.51 32.47 -10.68
CA PHE A 504 -26.19 33.79 -10.78
C PHE A 504 -27.53 33.89 -10.01
N ASN A 505 -27.58 33.39 -8.78
CA ASN A 505 -28.80 33.29 -7.96
C ASN A 505 -29.92 32.41 -8.56
N ALA A 506 -29.61 31.70 -9.64
CA ALA A 506 -30.41 30.66 -10.26
C ALA A 506 -29.89 29.28 -9.85
N THR A 507 -30.58 28.24 -10.28
CA THR A 507 -30.06 26.87 -10.24
C THR A 507 -29.71 26.43 -11.66
N MET A 508 -28.53 25.85 -11.82
CA MET A 508 -28.05 25.19 -13.04
C MET A 508 -27.96 23.70 -12.77
N SER A 509 -28.39 22.87 -13.73
CA SER A 509 -28.19 21.41 -13.65
C SER A 509 -27.82 20.79 -14.99
N ILE A 510 -27.14 19.65 -14.92
CA ILE A 510 -26.80 18.79 -16.04
C ILE A 510 -27.25 17.38 -15.67
N ALA A 511 -28.14 16.79 -16.48
CA ALA A 511 -28.63 15.44 -16.24
C ALA A 511 -27.54 14.39 -16.50
N LEU A 512 -26.89 14.49 -17.65
CA LEU A 512 -25.84 13.60 -18.12
C LEU A 512 -24.91 14.34 -19.09
N LEU A 513 -23.60 14.15 -18.92
CA LEU A 513 -22.55 14.54 -19.86
C LEU A 513 -21.58 13.38 -19.96
N ASP A 514 -21.46 12.80 -21.16
CA ASP A 514 -20.38 11.90 -21.50
C ASP A 514 -19.31 12.69 -22.25
N TYR A 515 -18.11 12.76 -21.66
CA TYR A 515 -16.98 13.48 -22.21
C TYR A 515 -15.89 12.50 -22.62
N ASP A 516 -15.58 12.44 -23.91
CA ASP A 516 -14.47 11.68 -24.47
C ASP A 516 -13.20 12.54 -24.35
N MET A 517 -12.34 12.19 -23.39
CA MET A 517 -11.10 12.94 -23.15
C MET A 517 -10.11 12.86 -24.31
N ALA A 518 -10.10 11.75 -25.05
CA ALA A 518 -9.16 11.54 -26.15
C ALA A 518 -9.52 12.42 -27.36
N LYS A 519 -10.82 12.60 -27.62
CA LYS A 519 -11.33 13.46 -28.71
C LYS A 519 -11.58 14.91 -28.27
N GLY A 520 -11.63 15.17 -26.97
CA GLY A 520 -12.03 16.47 -26.44
C GLY A 520 -13.47 16.84 -26.83
N SER A 521 -14.35 15.83 -26.88
CA SER A 521 -15.73 15.96 -27.38
C SER A 521 -16.76 15.50 -26.37
N GLY A 522 -17.93 16.12 -26.37
CA GLY A 522 -19.06 15.73 -25.54
C GLY A 522 -20.32 16.51 -25.88
N GLU A 523 -21.47 16.00 -25.47
CA GLU A 523 -22.76 16.68 -25.65
C GLU A 523 -23.54 16.61 -24.34
N THR A 524 -24.21 17.70 -24.01
CA THR A 524 -25.04 17.80 -22.81
C THR A 524 -26.13 18.85 -23.00
N SER A 525 -27.15 18.81 -22.17
CA SER A 525 -28.09 19.93 -22.01
C SER A 525 -27.94 20.55 -20.63
N ILE A 526 -27.76 21.86 -20.60
CA ILE A 526 -27.69 22.64 -19.37
C ILE A 526 -29.08 23.20 -19.08
N HIS A 527 -29.64 22.83 -17.94
CA HIS A 527 -30.94 23.32 -17.49
C HIS A 527 -30.77 24.47 -16.50
N PHE A 528 -31.60 25.49 -16.62
CA PHE A 528 -31.65 26.63 -15.72
C PHE A 528 -33.06 26.80 -15.16
N SER A 529 -33.16 27.22 -13.90
CA SER A 529 -34.41 27.64 -13.27
C SER A 529 -34.19 28.86 -12.38
N SER A 530 -35.20 29.72 -12.29
CA SER A 530 -35.17 30.94 -11.48
C SER A 530 -34.06 31.93 -11.87
N LEU A 531 -33.65 31.97 -13.15
CA LEU A 531 -32.57 32.86 -13.62
C LEU A 531 -33.06 34.32 -13.73
N PRO A 532 -32.59 35.25 -12.88
CA PRO A 532 -33.15 36.61 -12.87
C PRO A 532 -32.86 37.34 -14.18
N LEU A 533 -33.90 37.83 -14.85
CA LEU A 533 -33.77 38.49 -16.15
C LEU A 533 -32.90 39.75 -16.05
N GLN A 534 -33.07 40.53 -14.97
CA GLN A 534 -32.22 41.70 -14.70
C GLN A 534 -30.74 41.35 -14.65
N LYS A 535 -30.36 40.19 -14.09
CA LYS A 535 -28.95 39.81 -13.97
C LYS A 535 -28.32 39.50 -15.33
N LEU A 536 -29.08 38.96 -16.27
CA LEU A 536 -28.61 38.77 -17.65
C LEU A 536 -28.42 40.11 -18.38
N LEU A 537 -29.28 41.09 -18.13
CA LEU A 537 -29.16 42.43 -18.71
C LEU A 537 -27.99 43.22 -18.09
N ASP A 538 -27.77 43.08 -16.77
CA ASP A 538 -26.63 43.65 -16.07
C ASP A 538 -25.31 43.13 -16.70
N LEU A 539 -25.28 41.84 -17.09
CA LEU A 539 -24.16 41.25 -17.83
C LEU A 539 -24.00 41.81 -19.25
N GLN A 540 -24.99 42.44 -19.87
CA GLN A 540 -24.76 43.13 -21.15
C GLN A 540 -24.21 44.56 -20.97
N GLY A 541 -23.98 45.00 -19.73
CA GLY A 541 -23.53 46.36 -19.42
C GLY A 541 -24.55 47.45 -19.78
N THR A 542 -25.80 47.06 -20.09
CA THR A 542 -26.80 47.99 -20.62
C THR A 542 -27.60 48.63 -19.47
N LYS A 543 -27.14 49.79 -18.99
CA LYS A 543 -27.82 50.55 -17.90
C LYS A 543 -29.18 51.16 -18.28
N LYS A 544 -29.63 50.96 -19.52
CA LYS A 544 -30.87 51.53 -20.08
C LYS A 544 -32.06 50.58 -20.06
N ILE A 545 -31.86 49.31 -19.69
CA ILE A 545 -32.93 48.31 -19.68
C ILE A 545 -33.08 47.77 -18.27
N TYR A 546 -34.30 47.90 -17.74
CA TYR A 546 -34.72 47.25 -16.51
C TYR A 546 -35.75 46.18 -16.84
N ALA A 547 -35.62 45.00 -16.25
CA ALA A 547 -36.58 43.92 -16.44
C ALA A 547 -36.79 43.11 -15.17
N THR A 548 -38.06 42.80 -14.87
CA THR A 548 -38.43 41.94 -13.75
C THR A 548 -38.69 40.50 -14.23
N GLY A 549 -38.74 39.57 -13.27
CA GLY A 549 -39.04 38.16 -13.53
C GLY A 549 -37.80 37.27 -13.67
N THR A 550 -38.07 35.99 -13.88
CA THR A 550 -37.09 34.90 -13.94
C THR A 550 -37.30 34.05 -15.17
N LEU A 551 -36.21 33.48 -15.68
CA LEU A 551 -36.20 32.57 -16.82
C LEU A 551 -35.90 31.13 -16.36
N SER A 552 -36.53 30.18 -17.06
CA SER A 552 -36.13 28.77 -17.07
C SER A 552 -35.83 28.33 -18.49
N GLY A 553 -34.97 27.35 -18.67
CA GLY A 553 -34.60 26.93 -20.02
C GLY A 553 -33.69 25.72 -20.07
N SER A 554 -33.47 25.26 -21.31
CA SER A 554 -32.61 24.15 -21.64
C SER A 554 -31.68 24.58 -22.77
N ILE A 555 -30.38 24.54 -22.51
CA ILE A 555 -29.35 24.95 -23.45
C ILE A 555 -28.53 23.72 -23.82
N PRO A 556 -28.79 23.09 -24.99
CA PRO A 556 -27.96 22.01 -25.50
C PRO A 556 -26.60 22.58 -25.91
N VAL A 557 -25.54 21.97 -25.39
CA VAL A 557 -24.15 22.36 -25.63
C VAL A 557 -23.42 21.17 -26.22
N THR A 558 -22.84 21.38 -27.39
CA THR A 558 -21.93 20.44 -28.03
C THR A 558 -20.50 20.95 -27.89
N MET A 559 -19.61 20.06 -27.48
CA MET A 559 -18.17 20.29 -27.40
C MET A 559 -17.47 19.44 -28.46
N GLU A 560 -16.69 20.07 -29.32
CA GLU A 560 -15.85 19.41 -30.32
C GLU A 560 -14.51 20.14 -30.41
N ASN A 561 -13.40 19.40 -30.34
CA ASN A 561 -12.05 19.97 -30.38
C ASN A 561 -11.87 21.17 -29.43
N LYS A 562 -12.40 21.06 -28.19
CA LYS A 562 -12.35 22.11 -27.15
C LYS A 562 -13.11 23.42 -27.49
N THR A 563 -13.87 23.46 -28.58
CA THR A 563 -14.79 24.55 -28.90
C THR A 563 -16.21 24.21 -28.45
N PHE A 564 -17.02 25.24 -28.19
CA PHE A 564 -18.40 25.08 -27.71
C PHE A 564 -19.37 25.63 -28.75
N ALA A 565 -20.44 24.91 -29.01
CA ALA A 565 -21.57 25.39 -29.80
C ALA A 565 -22.89 25.13 -29.06
N ILE A 566 -23.89 25.96 -29.34
CA ILE A 566 -25.25 25.83 -28.82
C ILE A 566 -26.17 25.62 -30.01
N ARG A 567 -26.90 24.50 -30.03
CA ARG A 567 -27.83 24.15 -31.11
C ARG A 567 -29.27 24.27 -30.62
N ASP A 568 -29.91 25.42 -30.87
CA ASP A 568 -31.33 25.65 -30.54
C ASP A 568 -31.65 25.52 -29.03
N GLY A 569 -30.98 26.34 -28.21
CA GLY A 569 -31.32 26.49 -26.80
C GLY A 569 -32.59 27.30 -26.60
N GLY A 570 -33.45 26.89 -25.67
CA GLY A 570 -34.73 27.54 -25.40
C GLY A 570 -34.82 28.05 -23.97
N MET A 571 -35.36 29.25 -23.78
CA MET A 571 -35.63 29.87 -22.49
C MET A 571 -37.02 30.53 -22.47
N ASN A 572 -37.71 30.43 -21.34
CA ASN A 572 -39.03 31.02 -21.16
C ASN A 572 -39.09 31.76 -19.82
N ALA A 573 -39.83 32.86 -19.77
CA ALA A 573 -40.15 33.49 -18.49
C ALA A 573 -41.08 32.58 -17.67
N GLU A 574 -40.72 32.38 -16.40
CA GLU A 574 -41.52 31.59 -15.45
C GLU A 574 -42.74 32.36 -14.96
N GLN A 575 -42.70 33.69 -15.09
CA GLN A 575 -43.73 34.60 -14.62
C GLN A 575 -43.83 35.85 -15.50
N LYS A 576 -45.02 36.46 -15.48
CA LYS A 576 -45.26 37.77 -16.08
C LYS A 576 -44.40 38.83 -15.39
N GLY A 577 -44.07 39.91 -16.10
CA GLY A 577 -43.24 40.95 -15.54
C GLY A 577 -43.28 42.23 -16.36
N GLN A 578 -42.28 43.06 -16.16
CA GLN A 578 -42.18 44.39 -16.74
C GLN A 578 -40.80 44.59 -17.33
N ILE A 579 -40.74 45.18 -18.52
CA ILE A 579 -39.53 45.69 -19.16
C ILE A 579 -39.68 47.20 -19.30
N ILE A 580 -38.66 47.94 -18.88
CA ILE A 580 -38.58 49.39 -18.97
C ILE A 580 -37.32 49.72 -19.77
N TYR A 581 -37.51 50.30 -20.95
CA TYR A 581 -36.43 50.82 -21.78
C TYR A 581 -36.32 52.34 -21.62
N ALA A 582 -35.20 52.79 -21.05
CA ALA A 582 -34.88 54.20 -20.87
C ALA A 582 -34.22 54.77 -22.15
N THR A 583 -35.05 55.36 -23.01
CA THR A 583 -34.67 55.99 -24.28
C THR A 583 -34.39 57.48 -24.06
N THR A 584 -33.30 58.04 -24.59
CA THR A 584 -33.12 59.51 -24.61
C THR A 584 -33.87 60.14 -25.80
N PRO A 585 -34.26 61.44 -25.73
CA PRO A 585 -34.89 62.14 -26.84
C PRO A 585 -34.06 62.09 -28.14
N GLU A 586 -32.73 62.12 -28.03
CA GLU A 586 -31.80 62.05 -29.16
C GLU A 586 -31.79 60.66 -29.82
N GLU A 587 -31.77 59.59 -29.03
CA GLU A 587 -31.85 58.20 -29.53
C GLU A 587 -33.19 57.93 -30.22
N ARG A 588 -34.26 58.47 -29.66
CA ARG A 588 -35.60 58.38 -30.23
C ARG A 588 -35.70 59.16 -31.55
N ALA A 589 -35.06 60.32 -31.66
CA ALA A 589 -35.03 61.11 -32.88
C ALA A 589 -34.18 60.48 -33.99
N ALA A 590 -33.09 59.81 -33.64
CA ALA A 590 -32.18 59.13 -34.57
C ALA A 590 -32.67 57.74 -35.03
N ALA A 591 -33.62 57.13 -34.31
CA ALA A 591 -34.15 55.82 -34.65
C ALA A 591 -35.08 55.85 -35.87
N ASN A 592 -34.96 54.83 -36.73
CA ASN A 592 -35.87 54.64 -37.86
C ASN A 592 -37.32 54.43 -37.34
N PRO A 593 -38.36 54.62 -38.20
CA PRO A 593 -39.75 54.58 -37.75
C PRO A 593 -40.15 53.29 -37.02
N GLY A 594 -39.66 52.13 -37.47
CA GLY A 594 -39.96 50.83 -36.85
C GLY A 594 -39.30 50.64 -35.47
N LEU A 595 -38.06 51.10 -35.32
CA LEU A 595 -37.33 51.03 -34.05
C LEU A 595 -37.89 52.02 -33.03
N ARG A 596 -38.32 53.21 -33.47
CA ARG A 596 -39.09 54.16 -32.65
C ARG A 596 -40.33 53.50 -32.05
N ILE A 597 -41.14 52.82 -32.87
CA ILE A 597 -42.33 52.11 -32.38
C ILE A 597 -41.96 51.07 -31.32
N THR A 598 -40.86 50.34 -31.53
CA THR A 598 -40.37 49.35 -30.57
C THR A 598 -39.91 49.98 -29.26
N TYR A 599 -39.16 51.07 -29.30
CA TYR A 599 -38.74 51.81 -28.11
C TYR A 599 -39.94 52.37 -27.34
N ASP A 600 -40.92 52.92 -28.03
CA ASP A 600 -42.15 53.46 -27.44
C ASP A 600 -42.96 52.37 -26.76
N ALA A 601 -43.04 51.18 -27.36
CA ALA A 601 -43.67 50.02 -26.76
C ALA A 601 -42.93 49.55 -25.50
N LEU A 602 -41.60 49.62 -25.48
CA LEU A 602 -40.75 49.12 -24.39
C LEU A 602 -40.55 50.10 -23.21
N THR A 603 -41.01 51.34 -23.28
CA THR A 603 -40.84 52.30 -22.17
C THR A 603 -41.51 51.86 -20.87
N ASN A 604 -42.63 51.14 -20.95
CA ASN A 604 -43.34 50.56 -19.80
C ASN A 604 -44.08 49.27 -20.19
N PHE A 605 -43.32 48.28 -20.68
CA PHE A 605 -43.90 47.07 -21.27
C PHE A 605 -44.19 46.00 -20.21
N LEU A 606 -45.47 45.73 -19.97
CA LEU A 606 -45.94 44.63 -19.14
C LEU A 606 -46.04 43.36 -20.00
N TYR A 607 -45.03 42.50 -19.92
CA TYR A 607 -45.00 41.26 -20.67
C TYR A 607 -45.82 40.18 -19.96
N ARG A 608 -46.62 39.45 -20.74
CA ARG A 608 -47.35 38.26 -20.32
C ARG A 608 -46.58 37.00 -20.67
N ASP A 609 -46.04 36.95 -21.90
CA ASP A 609 -45.29 35.82 -22.41
C ASP A 609 -43.92 36.33 -22.92
N LEU A 610 -42.84 35.68 -22.51
CA LEU A 610 -41.49 35.91 -23.02
C LEU A 610 -40.88 34.55 -23.30
N THR A 611 -40.58 34.31 -24.58
CA THR A 611 -39.85 33.14 -25.03
C THR A 611 -38.60 33.59 -25.76
N SER A 612 -37.53 32.84 -25.63
CA SER A 612 -36.23 33.14 -26.23
C SER A 612 -35.60 31.87 -26.77
N SER A 613 -35.01 31.94 -27.96
CA SER A 613 -34.13 30.91 -28.47
C SER A 613 -32.71 31.45 -28.66
N ILE A 614 -31.72 30.58 -28.54
CA ILE A 614 -30.30 30.90 -28.68
C ILE A 614 -29.62 29.83 -29.51
N THR A 615 -28.85 30.26 -30.50
CA THR A 615 -27.91 29.40 -31.24
C THR A 615 -26.57 30.09 -31.23
N MET A 616 -25.49 29.32 -31.06
CA MET A 616 -24.12 29.82 -31.04
C MET A 616 -23.22 28.88 -31.85
N GLU A 617 -22.51 29.44 -32.81
CA GLU A 617 -21.48 28.75 -33.58
C GLU A 617 -20.17 28.62 -32.77
N PRO A 618 -19.25 27.70 -33.14
CA PRO A 618 -17.99 27.50 -32.43
C PRO A 618 -17.09 28.74 -32.28
N ASP A 619 -17.22 29.73 -33.18
CA ASP A 619 -16.50 31.00 -33.13
C ASP A 619 -17.13 32.04 -32.17
N GLY A 620 -18.24 31.67 -31.52
CA GLY A 620 -18.99 32.48 -30.58
C GLY A 620 -20.08 33.34 -31.21
N GLN A 621 -20.21 33.38 -32.54
CA GLN A 621 -21.30 34.09 -33.20
C GLN A 621 -22.64 33.50 -32.78
N SER A 622 -23.45 34.34 -32.16
CA SER A 622 -24.69 33.92 -31.52
C SER A 622 -25.88 34.71 -32.05
N ILE A 623 -26.98 34.01 -32.23
CA ILE A 623 -28.29 34.56 -32.58
C ILE A 623 -29.23 34.27 -31.42
N ILE A 624 -29.72 35.32 -30.78
CA ILE A 624 -30.73 35.24 -29.73
C ILE A 624 -32.04 35.81 -30.29
N SER A 625 -33.07 34.98 -30.38
CA SER A 625 -34.39 35.39 -30.87
C SER A 625 -35.35 35.49 -29.71
N LEU A 626 -35.85 36.69 -29.40
CA LEU A 626 -36.86 36.92 -28.38
C LEU A 626 -38.23 37.15 -29.00
N HIS A 627 -39.24 36.54 -28.40
CA HIS A 627 -40.64 36.73 -28.74
C HIS A 627 -41.39 37.18 -27.48
N LEU A 628 -41.83 38.43 -27.48
CA LEU A 628 -42.47 39.10 -26.36
C LEU A 628 -43.95 39.35 -26.68
N LYS A 629 -44.86 38.94 -25.79
CA LYS A 629 -46.30 39.28 -25.85
C LYS A 629 -46.68 40.04 -24.60
N GLY A 630 -47.34 41.18 -24.76
CA GLY A 630 -47.70 42.02 -23.62
C GLY A 630 -48.49 43.25 -24.01
N ARG A 631 -48.38 44.29 -23.19
CA ARG A 631 -48.98 45.61 -23.42
C ARG A 631 -48.19 46.68 -22.69
N ASN A 632 -48.24 47.91 -23.21
CA ASN A 632 -47.76 49.08 -22.50
C ASN A 632 -48.96 50.01 -22.24
N PRO A 633 -49.39 50.21 -20.97
CA PRO A 633 -50.54 51.04 -20.63
C PRO A 633 -50.45 52.48 -21.15
N ASP A 634 -49.23 53.01 -21.28
CA ASP A 634 -48.94 54.38 -21.67
C ASP A 634 -48.80 54.54 -23.20
N TYR A 635 -48.94 53.44 -23.95
CA TYR A 635 -48.78 53.41 -25.41
C TYR A 635 -50.07 52.96 -26.10
N GLN A 636 -50.58 53.77 -27.03
CA GLN A 636 -51.75 53.47 -27.87
C GLN A 636 -52.94 52.86 -27.10
N ASN A 637 -53.30 53.43 -25.94
CA ASN A 637 -54.38 52.95 -25.07
C ASN A 637 -54.23 51.50 -24.59
N GLY A 638 -53.01 51.02 -24.35
CA GLY A 638 -52.77 49.69 -23.80
C GLY A 638 -53.05 48.54 -24.75
N ARG A 639 -53.04 48.80 -26.08
CA ARG A 639 -53.23 47.78 -27.12
C ARG A 639 -52.26 46.59 -26.91
N PRO A 640 -52.69 45.34 -27.14
CA PRO A 640 -51.77 44.19 -27.15
C PRO A 640 -50.64 44.39 -28.16
N ILE A 641 -49.42 44.09 -27.74
CA ILE A 641 -48.20 44.24 -28.55
C ILE A 641 -47.49 42.89 -28.59
N GLU A 642 -47.08 42.50 -29.79
CA GLU A 642 -46.18 41.37 -30.02
C GLU A 642 -44.89 41.90 -30.63
N ILE A 643 -43.76 41.61 -30.00
CA ILE A 643 -42.44 42.10 -30.42
C ILE A 643 -41.53 40.90 -30.66
N ASN A 644 -40.99 40.84 -31.88
CA ASN A 644 -40.00 39.85 -32.29
C ASN A 644 -38.65 40.57 -32.43
N LEU A 645 -37.68 40.17 -31.62
CA LEU A 645 -36.34 40.75 -31.60
C LEU A 645 -35.32 39.67 -31.95
N THR A 646 -34.40 39.98 -32.85
CA THR A 646 -33.24 39.14 -33.12
C THR A 646 -31.99 39.92 -32.75
N ILE A 647 -31.25 39.40 -31.77
CA ILE A 647 -29.99 39.96 -31.30
C ILE A 647 -28.86 39.10 -31.88
N ARG A 648 -27.92 39.75 -32.56
CA ARG A 648 -26.70 39.11 -33.05
C ARG A 648 -25.52 39.61 -32.24
N GLN A 649 -24.80 38.70 -31.59
CA GLN A 649 -23.68 39.04 -30.73
C GLN A 649 -22.66 37.91 -30.72
N ASN A 650 -21.38 38.23 -30.55
CA ASN A 650 -20.40 37.21 -30.18
C ASN A 650 -20.45 36.99 -28.66
N LEU A 651 -21.03 35.87 -28.21
CA LEU A 651 -21.19 35.60 -26.77
C LEU A 651 -19.86 35.29 -26.08
N LEU A 652 -18.90 34.69 -26.78
CA LEU A 652 -17.56 34.45 -26.24
C LEU A 652 -16.84 35.78 -25.98
N ASP A 653 -16.93 36.73 -26.90
CA ASP A 653 -16.37 38.07 -26.73
C ASP A 653 -17.10 38.89 -25.68
N LEU A 654 -18.43 38.75 -25.56
CA LEU A 654 -19.18 39.37 -24.47
C LEU A 654 -18.67 38.86 -23.11
N MET A 655 -18.54 37.54 -22.95
CA MET A 655 -18.00 36.95 -21.72
C MET A 655 -16.59 37.46 -21.42
N ARG A 656 -15.72 37.56 -22.44
CA ARG A 656 -14.38 38.18 -22.34
C ARG A 656 -14.42 39.68 -22.01
N SER A 657 -15.39 40.44 -22.48
CA SER A 657 -15.49 41.87 -22.14
C SER A 657 -15.91 42.05 -20.68
N LEU A 658 -16.84 41.23 -20.20
CA LEU A 658 -17.35 41.30 -18.83
C LEU A 658 -16.31 40.91 -17.79
N SER A 659 -15.42 39.99 -18.13
CA SER A 659 -14.30 39.59 -17.30
C SER A 659 -13.33 40.73 -16.98
N ILE A 660 -13.09 41.58 -17.98
CA ILE A 660 -12.12 42.67 -17.90
C ILE A 660 -12.69 43.80 -17.03
N SER A 661 -13.97 44.16 -17.21
CA SER A 661 -14.64 45.21 -16.42
C SER A 661 -14.71 44.87 -14.94
N SER A 662 -15.05 43.63 -14.56
CA SER A 662 -15.07 43.22 -13.15
C SER A 662 -13.68 43.24 -12.50
N SER A 663 -12.63 42.96 -13.28
CA SER A 663 -11.25 42.99 -12.80
C SER A 663 -10.79 44.42 -12.48
N ILE A 664 -11.19 45.39 -13.31
CA ILE A 664 -10.88 46.82 -13.12
C ILE A 664 -11.66 47.40 -11.94
N GLU A 665 -12.96 47.12 -11.83
CA GLU A 665 -13.78 47.57 -10.68
C GLU A 665 -13.20 47.05 -9.36
N ARG A 666 -12.73 45.79 -9.32
CA ARG A 666 -12.12 45.21 -8.12
C ARG A 666 -10.80 45.87 -7.74
N VAL A 667 -9.92 46.16 -8.70
CA VAL A 667 -8.66 46.90 -8.44
C VAL A 667 -8.94 48.31 -7.90
N ILE A 668 -10.01 48.95 -8.37
CA ILE A 668 -10.43 50.27 -7.89
C ILE A 668 -11.03 50.17 -6.48
N SER A 669 -11.89 49.18 -6.21
CA SER A 669 -12.46 48.92 -4.89
C SER A 669 -11.41 48.53 -3.85
N ASP A 670 -10.46 47.66 -4.20
CA ASP A 670 -9.37 47.25 -3.31
C ASP A 670 -8.43 48.44 -2.99
N LYS A 671 -8.11 49.28 -3.98
CA LYS A 671 -7.36 50.54 -3.75
C LYS A 671 -8.16 51.55 -2.93
N ALA A 672 -9.48 51.64 -3.10
CA ALA A 672 -10.34 52.53 -2.33
C ALA A 672 -10.47 52.07 -0.86
N LEU A 673 -10.47 50.76 -0.60
CA LEU A 673 -10.47 50.17 0.74
C LEU A 673 -9.10 50.30 1.43
N GLN A 674 -7.99 50.21 0.68
CA GLN A 674 -6.65 50.47 1.21
C GLN A 674 -6.41 51.94 1.55
N LYS A 675 -7.08 52.89 0.88
CA LYS A 675 -7.03 54.33 1.23
C LYS A 675 -7.84 54.71 2.48
N LYS A 676 -8.56 53.77 3.10
CA LYS A 676 -9.35 53.95 4.33
C LYS A 676 -8.76 53.21 5.54
N ARG A 677 -7.52 52.72 5.47
CA ARG A 677 -6.77 52.17 6.60
C ARG A 677 -5.60 53.05 6.96
#